data_AF-A0A7W3J087-F1
#
_entry.id   AF-A0A7W3J087-F1
#
_cell.length_a   1.000
_cell.length_b   1.000
_cell.length_c   1.000
_cell.angle_alpha   90.00
_cell.angle_beta   90.00
_cell.angle_gamma   90.00
#
_symmetry.space_group_name_H-M   'P 1'
#
loop_
_entity.id
_entity.type
_entity.pdbx_description
1 polymer ?
#
loop_
_entity_poly.entity_id
_entity_poly.type
_entity_poly.pdbx_seq_one_letter_code
_entity_poly.pdbx_strand_id
1 'polypeptide(L)'
;MASISAIGSSIIQGRRASLEQYGDQLMFYVKALAWTPRAIKRYPREIVNTLAEVTFGAGGLSLIAGTVGVIAFLAFFAGTEVGIQGYASLSQIGVAKFSAFISAYFNTREVAPLVSSIALAATVGCGYTARLGAMRISEEIDALEVMAIPSLPFLVTTRMIAAFIAVIPLYVVALCASYLSPRLITTLVYGQSPGTYDHYFIQFLPPIDMLWSFGKLLFLATAIILIHCYYGYTASGGPAGVGMAVGRAIRTSIVTVVVADFFLSFAIWGSTTTVRITGMLVNITHDTPAEHRRLLVSGVVFLTVIALLIGLAIAVYQKTFQSVTMVTIQADRAGLQLAKFGDVRLHGVLVGQVRDISDDGKQAVIKVALQPDAAREIPENVDVQILPTTLFGQKYISFKDPADPASASLSDGDVIPADRVETNVELSRILANLFPLLRSVRPADLNATLNALATALGGRGKQIGETMDELDSYLGVIDDHLPTLREDLRLLAQVADTYDIAAPDLLGVLRNVTVTSRTVIERKDDLKAFFGDLAGVSDTATGILQDNGADIVRVGQVTQPITGLLAAYSPEYPCLMAGLDRYEPLLAKVFQGNMIRQNFVFNTPQYREYDARDRPVYGEVGHGPWCLGLPDPAIPIGFQPLDDGTDQDDHPPTSTVPGSGMVGGTR
;
A
#
# COMPACT_ATOMS: atom_id res chain seq x y z
N MET A 1 -13.24 -39.11 -32.06
CA MET A 1 -12.37 -38.13 -32.76
C MET A 1 -12.91 -36.70 -32.69
N ALA A 2 -14.20 -36.44 -32.94
CA ALA A 2 -14.78 -35.09 -32.88
C ALA A 2 -14.66 -34.40 -31.50
N SER A 3 -14.84 -35.12 -30.39
CA SER A 3 -14.71 -34.55 -29.04
C SER A 3 -13.26 -34.18 -28.68
N ILE A 4 -12.28 -34.91 -29.21
CA ILE A 4 -10.85 -34.63 -29.00
C ILE A 4 -10.42 -33.41 -29.83
N SER A 5 -10.97 -33.24 -31.04
CA SER A 5 -10.70 -32.05 -31.85
C SER A 5 -11.36 -30.80 -31.28
N ALA A 6 -12.54 -30.91 -30.67
CA ALA A 6 -13.24 -29.80 -30.00
C ALA A 6 -12.53 -29.33 -28.72
N ILE A 7 -12.00 -30.27 -27.93
CA ILE A 7 -11.16 -29.96 -26.76
C ILE A 7 -9.81 -29.38 -27.20
N GLY A 8 -9.21 -29.92 -28.26
CA GLY A 8 -7.98 -29.38 -28.85
C GLY A 8 -8.18 -27.95 -29.38
N SER A 9 -9.28 -27.68 -30.08
CA SER A 9 -9.57 -26.34 -30.61
C SER A 9 -9.91 -25.33 -29.53
N SER A 10 -10.62 -25.72 -28.46
CA SER A 10 -10.94 -24.81 -27.35
C SER A 10 -9.70 -24.44 -26.53
N ILE A 11 -8.77 -25.39 -26.32
CA ILE A 11 -7.49 -25.14 -25.66
C ILE A 11 -6.60 -24.23 -26.52
N ILE A 12 -6.55 -24.47 -27.84
CA ILE A 12 -5.76 -23.64 -28.77
C ILE A 12 -6.35 -22.24 -28.89
N GLN A 13 -7.68 -22.10 -29.01
CA GLN A 13 -8.34 -20.79 -29.07
C GLN A 13 -8.21 -20.01 -27.76
N GLY A 14 -8.36 -20.69 -26.61
CA GLY A 14 -8.13 -20.06 -25.30
C GLY A 14 -6.70 -19.57 -25.13
N ARG A 15 -5.70 -20.38 -25.53
CA ARG A 15 -4.28 -19.97 -25.51
C ARG A 15 -4.01 -18.80 -26.46
N ARG A 16 -4.60 -18.81 -27.66
CA ARG A 16 -4.46 -17.73 -28.63
C ARG A 16 -5.05 -16.41 -28.11
N ALA A 17 -6.25 -16.45 -27.54
CA ALA A 17 -6.90 -15.26 -26.96
C ALA A 17 -6.07 -14.69 -25.79
N SER A 18 -5.50 -15.55 -24.93
CA SER A 18 -4.58 -15.10 -23.88
C SER A 18 -3.30 -14.47 -24.45
N LEU A 19 -2.70 -15.06 -25.49
CA LEU A 19 -1.50 -14.51 -26.14
C LEU A 19 -1.79 -13.17 -26.82
N GLU A 20 -2.95 -13.01 -27.45
CA GLU A 20 -3.40 -11.75 -28.05
C GLU A 20 -3.56 -10.67 -26.97
N GLN A 21 -4.19 -10.99 -25.84
CA GLN A 21 -4.33 -10.07 -24.71
C GLN A 21 -2.98 -9.60 -24.14
N TYR A 22 -2.02 -10.52 -23.94
CA TYR A 22 -0.67 -10.15 -23.51
C TYR A 22 0.08 -9.33 -24.56
N GLY A 23 -0.14 -9.60 -25.85
CA GLY A 23 0.40 -8.82 -26.96
C GLY A 23 -0.12 -7.38 -26.96
N ASP A 24 -1.42 -7.19 -26.77
CA ASP A 24 -2.05 -5.86 -26.68
C ASP A 24 -1.52 -5.07 -25.48
N GLN A 25 -1.38 -5.74 -24.34
CA GLN A 25 -0.83 -5.17 -23.12
C GLN A 25 0.63 -4.72 -23.30
N LEU A 26 1.47 -5.56 -23.92
CA LEU A 26 2.86 -5.21 -24.25
C LEU A 26 2.92 -4.02 -25.22
N MET A 27 2.09 -4.03 -26.26
CA MET A 27 2.03 -2.95 -27.24
C MET A 27 1.58 -1.62 -26.62
N PHE A 28 0.65 -1.66 -25.67
CA PHE A 28 0.25 -0.50 -24.89
C PHE A 28 1.43 0.08 -24.10
N TYR A 29 2.23 -0.77 -23.44
CA TYR A 29 3.43 -0.33 -22.69
C TYR A 29 4.48 0.30 -23.59
N VAL A 30 4.80 -0.35 -24.71
CA VAL A 30 5.78 0.18 -25.68
C VAL A 30 5.31 1.53 -26.23
N LYS A 31 4.03 1.67 -26.57
CA LYS A 31 3.47 2.96 -27.01
C LYS A 31 3.57 4.01 -25.92
N ALA A 32 3.17 3.70 -24.68
CA ALA A 32 3.23 4.65 -23.56
C ALA A 32 4.65 5.16 -23.30
N LEU A 33 5.64 4.28 -23.37
CA LEU A 33 7.06 4.61 -23.23
C LEU A 33 7.58 5.42 -24.42
N ALA A 34 7.23 5.05 -25.66
CA ALA A 34 7.67 5.76 -26.86
C ALA A 34 7.16 7.21 -26.92
N TRP A 35 6.01 7.50 -26.30
CA TRP A 35 5.45 8.86 -26.23
C TRP A 35 6.13 9.77 -25.19
N THR A 36 6.97 9.24 -24.30
CA THR A 36 7.63 9.98 -23.20
C THR A 36 8.27 11.30 -23.64
N PRO A 37 9.14 11.34 -24.68
CA PRO A 37 9.84 12.58 -25.04
C PRO A 37 8.88 13.69 -25.52
N ARG A 38 7.78 13.29 -26.17
CA ARG A 38 6.76 14.22 -26.66
C ARG A 38 5.86 14.70 -25.53
N ALA A 39 5.50 13.81 -24.61
CA ALA A 39 4.65 14.16 -23.45
C ALA A 39 5.34 15.20 -22.55
N ILE A 40 6.65 15.04 -22.27
CA ILE A 40 7.43 16.01 -21.47
C ILE A 40 7.38 17.41 -22.08
N LYS A 41 7.50 17.52 -23.42
CA LYS A 41 7.50 18.81 -24.10
C LYS A 41 6.10 19.42 -24.23
N ARG A 42 5.07 18.60 -24.40
CA ARG A 42 3.71 19.06 -24.77
C ARG A 42 2.77 19.22 -23.57
N TYR A 43 2.96 18.46 -22.49
CA TYR A 43 2.06 18.43 -21.33
C TYR A 43 2.77 18.67 -19.98
N PRO A 44 3.69 19.65 -19.85
CA PRO A 44 4.43 19.87 -18.61
C PRO A 44 3.54 20.27 -17.42
N ARG A 45 2.48 21.05 -17.68
CA ARG A 45 1.52 21.46 -16.64
C ARG A 45 0.77 20.26 -16.04
N GLU A 46 0.35 19.34 -16.90
CA GLU A 46 -0.36 18.13 -16.46
C GLU A 46 0.56 17.20 -15.67
N ILE A 47 1.83 17.08 -16.07
CA ILE A 47 2.83 16.30 -15.33
C ILE A 47 3.02 16.90 -13.93
N VAL A 48 3.14 18.22 -13.81
CA VAL A 48 3.31 18.89 -12.50
C VAL A 48 2.07 18.73 -11.61
N ASN A 49 0.86 18.88 -12.17
CA ASN A 49 -0.39 18.67 -11.43
C ASN A 49 -0.49 17.23 -10.90
N THR A 50 -0.20 16.26 -11.77
CA THR A 50 -0.22 14.84 -11.39
C THR A 50 0.89 14.52 -10.37
N LEU A 51 2.08 15.12 -10.50
CA LEU A 51 3.20 14.94 -9.58
C LEU A 51 2.85 15.42 -8.16
N ALA A 52 2.22 16.59 -8.05
CA ALA A 52 1.76 17.12 -6.76
C ALA A 52 0.76 16.15 -6.10
N GLU A 53 -0.15 15.60 -6.89
CA GLU A 53 -1.11 14.63 -6.41
C GLU A 53 -0.47 13.30 -5.96
N VAL A 54 0.51 12.78 -6.68
CA VAL A 54 1.23 11.55 -6.29
C VAL A 54 1.97 11.75 -4.97
N THR A 55 2.57 12.92 -4.79
CA THR A 55 3.43 13.22 -3.64
C THR A 55 2.60 13.53 -2.39
N PHE A 56 1.57 14.37 -2.51
CA PHE A 56 0.79 14.87 -1.36
C PHE A 56 -0.53 14.12 -1.13
N GLY A 57 -0.93 13.23 -2.05
CA GLY A 57 -2.23 12.56 -2.03
C GLY A 57 -3.36 13.46 -2.54
N ALA A 58 -4.48 12.85 -2.94
CA ALA A 58 -5.67 13.58 -3.39
C ALA A 58 -6.64 13.87 -2.23
N GLY A 59 -6.93 15.14 -1.97
CA GLY A 59 -7.93 15.58 -0.96
C GLY A 59 -7.42 15.68 0.49
N GLY A 60 -8.33 15.94 1.43
CA GLY A 60 -8.06 16.36 2.82
C GLY A 60 -7.29 15.40 3.74
N LEU A 61 -6.86 14.22 3.26
CA LEU A 61 -5.98 13.28 3.99
C LEU A 61 -4.47 13.67 3.94
N SER A 62 -4.14 14.76 3.25
CA SER A 62 -2.77 15.25 3.03
C SER A 62 -1.96 15.54 4.33
N LEU A 63 -2.64 15.83 5.44
CA LEU A 63 -1.98 16.31 6.67
C LEU A 63 -1.41 15.20 7.58
N ILE A 64 -1.81 13.93 7.43
CA ILE A 64 -1.34 12.83 8.32
C ILE A 64 -0.90 11.58 7.54
N ALA A 65 -1.47 11.29 6.37
CA ALA A 65 -1.27 10.02 5.65
C ALA A 65 -1.20 10.17 4.12
N GLY A 66 -0.48 11.18 3.61
CA GLY A 66 -0.11 11.22 2.19
C GLY A 66 0.74 10.02 1.78
N THR A 67 0.98 9.85 0.47
CA THR A 67 1.82 8.75 -0.08
C THR A 67 3.18 8.64 0.64
N VAL A 68 3.78 9.78 0.99
CA VAL A 68 5.02 9.87 1.79
C VAL A 68 4.85 9.17 3.14
N GLY A 69 3.77 9.47 3.88
CA GLY A 69 3.53 8.94 5.21
C GLY A 69 3.28 7.44 5.20
N VAL A 70 2.49 6.94 4.24
CA VAL A 70 2.22 5.51 4.09
C VAL A 70 3.51 4.74 3.76
N ILE A 71 4.31 5.25 2.82
CA ILE A 71 5.60 4.63 2.45
C ILE A 71 6.56 4.65 3.63
N ALA A 72 6.71 5.78 4.32
CA ALA A 72 7.59 5.91 5.47
C ALA A 72 7.19 4.97 6.61
N PHE A 73 5.88 4.88 6.90
CA PHE A 73 5.35 4.00 7.93
C PHE A 73 5.59 2.53 7.60
N LEU A 74 5.24 2.09 6.39
CA LEU A 74 5.47 0.70 5.98
C LEU A 74 6.97 0.35 5.96
N ALA A 75 7.82 1.24 5.47
CA ALA A 75 9.26 1.05 5.44
C ALA A 75 9.87 1.00 6.85
N PHE A 76 9.36 1.80 7.79
CA PHE A 76 9.76 1.78 9.19
C PHE A 76 9.47 0.42 9.82
N PHE A 77 8.22 -0.06 9.73
CA PHE A 77 7.82 -1.33 10.35
C PHE A 77 8.50 -2.54 9.71
N ALA A 78 8.62 -2.56 8.39
CA ALA A 78 9.37 -3.59 7.70
C ALA A 78 10.86 -3.59 8.11
N GLY A 79 11.46 -2.39 8.26
CA GLY A 79 12.82 -2.25 8.81
C GLY A 79 12.93 -2.76 10.25
N THR A 80 11.91 -2.54 11.09
CA THR A 80 11.86 -3.04 12.48
C THR A 80 11.94 -4.56 12.49
N GLU A 81 11.12 -5.21 11.65
CA GLU A 81 11.05 -6.65 11.55
C GLU A 81 12.41 -7.25 11.18
N VAL A 82 13.11 -6.66 10.21
CA VAL A 82 14.48 -7.07 9.85
C VAL A 82 15.44 -6.89 11.01
N GLY A 83 15.34 -5.79 11.76
CA GLY A 83 16.16 -5.56 12.96
C GLY A 83 15.95 -6.63 14.03
N ILE A 84 14.69 -6.98 14.31
CA ILE A 84 14.29 -8.02 15.27
C ILE A 84 14.83 -9.39 14.84
N GLN A 85 14.54 -9.80 13.61
CA GLN A 85 14.94 -11.11 13.09
C GLN A 85 16.46 -11.21 12.92
N GLY A 86 17.10 -10.14 12.45
CA GLY A 86 18.54 -10.08 12.28
C GLY A 86 19.29 -10.18 13.61
N TYR A 87 18.84 -9.44 14.63
CA TYR A 87 19.42 -9.55 15.98
C TYR A 87 19.19 -10.95 16.57
N ALA A 88 17.96 -11.46 16.54
CA ALA A 88 17.61 -12.77 17.10
C ALA A 88 18.45 -13.90 16.47
N SER A 89 18.64 -13.86 15.14
CA SER A 89 19.42 -14.87 14.42
C SER A 89 20.92 -14.82 14.76
N LEU A 90 21.51 -13.62 14.84
CA LEU A 90 22.94 -13.47 15.13
C LEU A 90 23.27 -13.62 16.61
N SER A 91 22.31 -13.35 17.50
CA SER A 91 22.45 -13.57 18.94
C SER A 91 22.60 -15.06 19.27
N GLN A 92 21.88 -15.93 18.57
CA GLN A 92 21.98 -17.39 18.76
C GLN A 92 23.39 -17.95 18.51
N ILE A 93 24.18 -17.28 17.66
CA ILE A 93 25.55 -17.67 17.30
C ILE A 93 26.62 -16.75 17.91
N GLY A 94 26.24 -15.90 18.88
CA GLY A 94 27.17 -15.06 19.65
C GLY A 94 27.73 -13.83 18.90
N VAL A 95 27.23 -13.53 17.71
CA VAL A 95 27.71 -12.41 16.86
C VAL A 95 26.67 -11.30 16.69
N ALA A 96 25.84 -11.07 17.72
CA ALA A 96 24.77 -10.07 17.70
C ALA A 96 25.23 -8.65 17.31
N LYS A 97 26.50 -8.28 17.58
CA LYS A 97 27.07 -6.97 17.22
C LYS A 97 27.11 -6.72 15.71
N PHE A 98 27.05 -7.79 14.90
CA PHE A 98 26.95 -7.71 13.44
C PHE A 98 25.50 -7.57 12.94
N SER A 99 24.50 -7.38 13.83
CA SER A 99 23.10 -7.20 13.41
C SER A 99 22.88 -6.01 12.47
N ALA A 100 23.69 -4.96 12.60
CA ALA A 100 23.70 -3.82 11.69
C ALA A 100 24.02 -4.19 10.23
N PHE A 101 24.81 -5.25 9.99
CA PHE A 101 25.12 -5.72 8.63
C PHE A 101 23.85 -6.22 7.92
N ILE A 102 22.99 -6.99 8.61
CA ILE A 102 21.76 -7.51 8.02
C ILE A 102 20.87 -6.35 7.61
N SER A 103 20.72 -5.34 8.46
CA SER A 103 19.95 -4.13 8.15
C SER A 103 20.53 -3.37 6.96
N ALA A 104 21.83 -3.02 6.99
CA ALA A 104 22.49 -2.26 5.92
C ALA A 104 22.41 -2.97 4.56
N TYR A 105 22.55 -4.30 4.54
CA TYR A 105 22.59 -5.07 3.31
C TYR A 105 21.19 -5.43 2.80
N PHE A 106 20.35 -6.02 3.66
CA PHE A 106 19.05 -6.56 3.28
C PHE A 106 18.00 -5.46 3.07
N ASN A 107 17.98 -4.43 3.93
CA ASN A 107 17.00 -3.34 3.76
C ASN A 107 17.23 -2.56 2.48
N THR A 108 18.50 -2.25 2.18
CA THR A 108 18.87 -1.48 0.99
C THR A 108 18.53 -2.24 -0.29
N ARG A 109 18.79 -3.55 -0.36
CA ARG A 109 18.68 -4.32 -1.60
C ARG A 109 17.28 -4.84 -1.89
N GLU A 110 16.57 -5.25 -0.84
CA GLU A 110 15.33 -6.00 -0.99
C GLU A 110 14.14 -5.32 -0.30
N VAL A 111 14.23 -5.09 1.02
CA VAL A 111 13.04 -4.68 1.78
C VAL A 111 12.55 -3.29 1.41
N ALA A 112 13.44 -2.29 1.33
CA ALA A 112 13.03 -0.93 1.01
C ALA A 112 12.44 -0.79 -0.41
N PRO A 113 13.04 -1.34 -1.48
CA PRO A 113 12.43 -1.32 -2.82
C PRO A 113 11.09 -2.04 -2.87
N LEU A 114 10.99 -3.22 -2.26
CA LEU A 114 9.79 -4.06 -2.34
C LEU A 114 8.62 -3.44 -1.57
N VAL A 115 8.86 -2.96 -0.35
CA VAL A 115 7.83 -2.29 0.46
C VAL A 115 7.38 -0.98 -0.18
N SER A 116 8.31 -0.19 -0.71
CA SER A 116 7.98 1.06 -1.41
C SER A 116 7.18 0.80 -2.68
N SER A 117 7.49 -0.27 -3.42
CA SER A 117 6.75 -0.69 -4.61
C SER A 117 5.31 -1.11 -4.28
N ILE A 118 5.12 -1.92 -3.24
CA ILE A 118 3.78 -2.34 -2.78
C ILE A 118 2.97 -1.14 -2.29
N ALA A 119 3.59 -0.27 -1.50
CA ALA A 119 2.97 0.94 -0.99
C ALA A 119 2.53 1.87 -2.14
N LEU A 120 3.38 2.07 -3.15
CA LEU A 120 3.06 2.86 -4.34
C LEU A 120 1.91 2.25 -5.15
N ALA A 121 1.92 0.92 -5.34
CA ALA A 121 0.85 0.22 -6.05
C ALA A 121 -0.51 0.39 -5.34
N ALA A 122 -0.52 0.28 -4.01
CA ALA A 122 -1.73 0.41 -3.19
C ALA A 122 -2.27 1.85 -3.14
N THR A 123 -1.39 2.84 -2.92
CA THR A 123 -1.80 4.24 -2.71
C THR A 123 -2.04 5.00 -4.01
N VAL A 124 -1.13 4.87 -4.98
CA VAL A 124 -1.15 5.63 -6.23
C VAL A 124 -1.72 4.79 -7.37
N GLY A 125 -1.25 3.54 -7.49
CA GLY A 125 -1.66 2.63 -8.55
C GLY A 125 -3.17 2.38 -8.58
N CYS A 126 -3.75 1.95 -7.45
CA CYS A 126 -5.21 1.71 -7.35
C CYS A 126 -6.03 2.96 -7.69
N GLY A 127 -5.59 4.15 -7.24
CA GLY A 127 -6.23 5.42 -7.56
C GLY A 127 -6.20 5.73 -9.06
N TYR A 128 -5.09 5.45 -9.74
CA TYR A 128 -4.98 5.62 -11.19
C TYR A 128 -5.90 4.68 -11.96
N THR A 129 -5.95 3.40 -11.58
CA THR A 129 -6.85 2.43 -12.21
C THR A 129 -8.31 2.85 -12.03
N ALA A 130 -8.69 3.27 -10.82
CA ALA A 130 -10.05 3.70 -10.52
C ALA A 130 -10.47 4.92 -11.35
N ARG A 131 -9.60 5.93 -11.47
CA ARG A 131 -9.92 7.16 -12.20
C ARG A 131 -9.94 6.97 -13.71
N LEU A 132 -8.93 6.31 -14.26
CA LEU A 132 -8.93 6.00 -15.69
C LEU A 132 -10.12 5.11 -16.04
N GLY A 133 -10.46 4.17 -15.16
CA GLY A 133 -11.65 3.34 -15.32
C GLY A 133 -12.94 4.15 -15.28
N ALA A 134 -13.08 5.07 -14.32
CA ALA A 134 -14.21 5.98 -14.24
C ALA A 134 -14.35 6.86 -15.50
N MET A 135 -13.24 7.46 -15.95
CA MET A 135 -13.21 8.26 -17.19
C MET A 135 -13.58 7.42 -18.42
N ARG A 136 -13.16 6.14 -18.47
CA ARG A 136 -13.49 5.23 -19.57
C ARG A 136 -14.97 4.89 -19.60
N ILE A 137 -15.57 4.54 -18.46
CA ILE A 137 -17.00 4.20 -18.39
C ILE A 137 -17.92 5.42 -18.57
N SER A 138 -17.42 6.63 -18.31
CA SER A 138 -18.11 7.90 -18.54
C SER A 138 -17.89 8.48 -19.95
N GLU A 139 -17.23 7.74 -20.85
CA GLU A 139 -16.90 8.15 -22.22
C GLU A 139 -16.02 9.42 -22.32
N GLU A 140 -15.39 9.86 -21.21
CA GLU A 140 -14.51 11.03 -21.19
C GLU A 140 -13.23 10.80 -22.01
N ILE A 141 -12.71 9.57 -22.01
CA ILE A 141 -11.53 9.21 -22.82
C ILE A 141 -11.86 9.29 -24.32
N ASP A 142 -13.03 8.83 -24.73
CA ASP A 142 -13.46 8.87 -26.13
C ASP A 142 -13.75 10.32 -26.56
N ALA A 143 -14.30 11.14 -25.67
CA ALA A 143 -14.47 12.58 -25.90
C ALA A 143 -13.14 13.29 -26.16
N LEU A 144 -12.07 12.95 -25.43
CA LEU A 144 -10.72 13.50 -25.67
C LEU A 144 -10.21 13.14 -27.07
N GLU A 145 -10.42 11.90 -27.52
CA GLU A 145 -9.99 11.44 -28.84
C GLU A 145 -10.76 12.13 -29.97
N VAL A 146 -12.08 12.36 -29.79
CA VAL A 146 -12.91 13.14 -30.73
C VAL A 146 -12.47 14.60 -30.81
N MET A 147 -11.99 15.18 -29.71
CA MET A 147 -11.37 16.51 -29.69
C MET A 147 -9.94 16.55 -30.26
N ALA A 148 -9.50 15.47 -30.90
CA ALA A 148 -8.15 15.31 -31.47
C ALA A 148 -7.01 15.43 -30.42
N ILE A 149 -7.30 15.17 -29.16
CA ILE A 149 -6.30 15.06 -28.10
C ILE A 149 -5.94 13.58 -27.95
N PRO A 150 -4.70 13.17 -28.24
CA PRO A 150 -4.30 11.78 -28.07
C PRO A 150 -4.34 11.40 -26.58
N SER A 151 -5.30 10.54 -26.24
CA SER A 151 -5.62 10.08 -24.89
C SER A 151 -4.45 9.39 -24.20
N LEU A 152 -3.72 8.51 -24.89
CA LEU A 152 -2.61 7.73 -24.33
C LEU A 152 -1.45 8.59 -23.79
N PRO A 153 -0.84 9.52 -24.57
CA PRO A 153 0.20 10.40 -24.03
C PRO A 153 -0.33 11.40 -22.99
N PHE A 154 -1.59 11.84 -23.09
CA PHE A 154 -2.17 12.82 -22.17
C PHE A 154 -2.56 12.22 -20.82
N LEU A 155 -3.07 10.99 -20.79
CA LEU A 155 -3.57 10.34 -19.58
C LEU A 155 -2.56 9.36 -18.97
N VAL A 156 -1.89 8.54 -19.79
CA VAL A 156 -1.07 7.42 -19.31
C VAL A 156 0.39 7.86 -19.14
N THR A 157 0.98 8.43 -20.20
CA THR A 157 2.40 8.79 -20.19
C THR A 157 2.71 9.91 -19.21
N THR A 158 1.83 10.92 -19.05
CA THR A 158 1.97 11.98 -18.03
C THR A 158 2.00 11.42 -16.61
N ARG A 159 1.10 10.48 -16.28
CA ARG A 159 1.05 9.78 -14.99
C ARG A 159 2.28 8.95 -14.73
N MET A 160 2.76 8.22 -15.75
CA MET A 160 4.00 7.45 -15.66
C MET A 160 5.20 8.35 -15.36
N ILE A 161 5.35 9.49 -16.06
CA ILE A 161 6.45 10.44 -15.82
C ILE A 161 6.33 11.07 -14.43
N ALA A 162 5.13 11.51 -14.05
CA ALA A 162 4.88 12.11 -12.74
C ALA A 162 5.24 11.14 -11.61
N ALA A 163 4.80 9.88 -11.69
CA ALA A 163 5.14 8.87 -10.71
C ALA A 163 6.63 8.53 -10.69
N PHE A 164 7.29 8.45 -11.85
CA PHE A 164 8.74 8.24 -11.94
C PHE A 164 9.52 9.34 -11.19
N ILE A 165 9.12 10.60 -11.36
CA ILE A 165 9.76 11.74 -10.67
C ILE A 165 9.41 11.73 -9.17
N ALA A 166 8.14 11.45 -8.82
CA ALA A 166 7.68 11.44 -7.43
C ALA A 166 8.39 10.38 -6.58
N VAL A 167 8.68 9.22 -7.16
CA VAL A 167 9.31 8.09 -6.45
C VAL A 167 10.70 8.42 -5.93
N ILE A 168 11.44 9.33 -6.58
CA ILE A 168 12.81 9.69 -6.17
C ILE A 168 12.83 10.25 -4.73
N PRO A 169 12.15 11.36 -4.39
CA PRO A 169 12.13 11.86 -3.02
C PRO A 169 11.37 10.94 -2.06
N LEU A 170 10.29 10.27 -2.53
CA LEU A 170 9.54 9.32 -1.69
C LEU A 170 10.43 8.18 -1.20
N TYR A 171 11.34 7.69 -2.05
CA TYR A 171 12.21 6.60 -1.70
C TYR A 171 13.35 6.99 -0.75
N VAL A 172 13.85 8.23 -0.84
CA VAL A 172 14.78 8.77 0.17
C VAL A 172 14.15 8.68 1.56
N VAL A 173 12.90 9.09 1.69
CA VAL A 173 12.17 9.01 2.97
C VAL A 173 12.00 7.56 3.41
N ALA A 174 11.65 6.65 2.49
CA ALA A 174 11.52 5.22 2.76
C ALA A 174 12.83 4.61 3.29
N LEU A 175 13.96 4.89 2.65
CA LEU A 175 15.28 4.42 3.07
C LEU A 175 15.66 4.96 4.44
N CYS A 176 15.47 6.26 4.68
CA CYS A 176 15.72 6.86 5.99
C CYS A 176 14.89 6.19 7.09
N ALA A 177 13.59 5.96 6.86
CA ALA A 177 12.72 5.26 7.80
C ALA A 177 13.15 3.79 8.02
N SER A 178 13.52 3.10 6.94
CA SER A 178 13.97 1.70 6.96
C SER A 178 15.33 1.51 7.62
N TYR A 179 16.20 2.52 7.67
CA TYR A 179 17.47 2.49 8.40
C TYR A 179 17.34 2.92 9.85
N LEU A 180 16.51 3.93 10.11
CA LEU A 180 16.26 4.45 11.46
C LEU A 180 15.62 3.38 12.34
N SER A 181 14.64 2.65 11.81
CA SER A 181 13.89 1.64 12.57
C SER A 181 14.76 0.52 13.18
N PRO A 182 15.54 -0.27 12.41
CA PRO A 182 16.38 -1.33 12.94
C PRO A 182 17.47 -0.81 13.89
N ARG A 183 17.92 0.43 13.71
CA ARG A 183 18.82 1.10 14.67
C ARG A 183 18.12 1.34 16.00
N LEU A 184 16.88 1.85 16.00
CA LEU A 184 16.11 2.10 17.22
C LEU A 184 15.83 0.79 17.97
N ILE A 185 15.38 -0.26 17.30
CA ILE A 185 15.07 -1.52 17.98
C ILE A 185 16.34 -2.19 18.56
N THR A 186 17.45 -2.22 17.83
CA THR A 186 18.69 -2.85 18.30
C THR A 186 19.38 -2.08 19.43
N THR A 187 19.28 -0.76 19.44
CA THR A 187 19.91 0.08 20.47
C THR A 187 19.02 0.27 21.70
N LEU A 188 17.74 0.59 21.52
CA LEU A 188 16.82 0.89 22.63
C LEU A 188 16.22 -0.35 23.27
N VAL A 189 15.87 -1.38 22.49
CA VAL A 189 15.21 -2.59 23.00
C VAL A 189 16.22 -3.67 23.33
N TYR A 190 17.19 -3.92 22.45
CA TYR A 190 18.20 -4.96 22.65
C TYR A 190 19.50 -4.47 23.32
N GLY A 191 19.59 -3.18 23.66
CA GLY A 191 20.67 -2.62 24.47
C GLY A 191 22.05 -2.57 23.79
N GLN A 192 22.13 -2.64 22.46
CA GLN A 192 23.41 -2.49 21.77
C GLN A 192 23.92 -1.05 21.80
N SER A 193 25.24 -0.87 21.88
CA SER A 193 25.85 0.45 21.77
C SER A 193 25.56 1.07 20.41
N PRO A 194 25.02 2.31 20.34
CA PRO A 194 24.78 3.02 19.09
C PRO A 194 26.05 3.16 18.24
N GLY A 195 27.20 3.41 18.86
CA GLY A 195 28.47 3.53 18.13
C GLY A 195 28.90 2.22 17.46
N THR A 196 28.67 1.07 18.11
CA THR A 196 28.94 -0.24 17.51
C THR A 196 28.00 -0.52 16.34
N TYR A 197 26.70 -0.24 16.50
CA TYR A 197 25.74 -0.41 15.43
C TYR A 197 26.09 0.48 14.23
N ASP A 198 26.32 1.78 14.46
CA ASP A 198 26.60 2.75 13.41
C ASP A 198 27.91 2.43 12.67
N HIS A 199 28.95 1.96 13.38
CA HIS A 199 30.22 1.51 12.77
C HIS A 199 29.99 0.38 11.75
N TYR A 200 29.33 -0.70 12.16
CA TYR A 200 29.07 -1.83 11.27
C TYR A 200 28.07 -1.47 10.17
N PHE A 201 27.05 -0.64 10.47
CA PHE A 201 26.10 -0.18 9.47
C PHE A 201 26.79 0.56 8.33
N ILE A 202 27.65 1.54 8.64
CA ILE A 202 28.37 2.34 7.64
C ILE A 202 29.39 1.48 6.88
N GLN A 203 30.08 0.56 7.57
CA GLN A 203 31.05 -0.34 6.95
C GLN A 203 30.40 -1.26 5.91
N PHE A 204 29.15 -1.68 6.15
CA PHE A 204 28.41 -2.62 5.31
C PHE A 204 27.35 -1.98 4.40
N LEU A 205 27.32 -0.65 4.30
CA LEU A 205 26.47 0.09 3.37
C LEU A 205 27.30 0.71 2.23
N PRO A 206 27.64 -0.04 1.16
CA PRO A 206 28.25 0.53 -0.02
C PRO A 206 27.31 1.57 -0.67
N PRO A 207 27.77 2.82 -0.93
CA PRO A 207 26.94 3.84 -1.58
C PRO A 207 26.43 3.41 -2.97
N ILE A 208 27.18 2.54 -3.65
CA ILE A 208 26.79 1.99 -4.96
C ILE A 208 25.55 1.09 -4.88
N ASP A 209 25.37 0.35 -3.78
CA ASP A 209 24.20 -0.51 -3.60
C ASP A 209 22.92 0.32 -3.40
N MET A 210 23.05 1.49 -2.76
CA MET A 210 21.95 2.45 -2.65
C MET A 210 21.55 2.99 -4.03
N LEU A 211 22.50 3.31 -4.91
CA LEU A 211 22.20 3.78 -6.28
C LEU A 211 21.51 2.70 -7.12
N TRP A 212 21.98 1.45 -7.05
CA TRP A 212 21.33 0.34 -7.75
C TRP A 212 19.92 0.06 -7.21
N SER A 213 19.75 0.18 -5.89
CA SER A 213 18.45 0.09 -5.24
C SER A 213 17.47 1.16 -5.74
N PHE A 214 17.92 2.41 -5.89
CA PHE A 214 17.15 3.48 -6.55
C PHE A 214 16.76 3.11 -7.99
N GLY A 215 17.72 2.65 -8.79
CA GLY A 215 17.47 2.23 -10.17
C GLY A 215 16.44 1.10 -10.28
N LYS A 216 16.55 0.10 -9.40
CA LYS A 216 15.62 -1.02 -9.27
C LYS A 216 14.20 -0.52 -8.95
N LEU A 217 14.05 0.36 -7.96
CA LEU A 217 12.73 0.91 -7.62
C LEU A 217 12.13 1.75 -8.76
N LEU A 218 12.91 2.57 -9.46
CA LEU A 218 12.41 3.35 -10.59
C LEU A 218 11.84 2.46 -11.70
N PHE A 219 12.49 1.33 -11.96
CA PHE A 219 11.99 0.33 -12.89
C PHE A 219 10.68 -0.30 -12.38
N LEU A 220 10.65 -0.76 -11.12
CA LEU A 220 9.47 -1.38 -10.52
C LEU A 220 8.28 -0.42 -10.48
N ALA A 221 8.49 0.83 -10.08
CA ALA A 221 7.48 1.88 -10.08
C ALA A 221 6.90 2.12 -11.47
N THR A 222 7.75 2.20 -12.50
CA THR A 222 7.29 2.36 -13.89
C THR A 222 6.41 1.19 -14.32
N ALA A 223 6.82 -0.05 -14.00
CA ALA A 223 6.05 -1.24 -14.29
C ALA A 223 4.68 -1.23 -13.58
N ILE A 224 4.64 -0.86 -12.29
CA ILE A 224 3.40 -0.72 -11.51
C ILE A 224 2.44 0.25 -12.20
N ILE A 225 2.90 1.47 -12.50
CA ILE A 225 2.03 2.49 -13.08
C ILE A 225 1.52 2.08 -14.45
N LEU A 226 2.35 1.46 -15.29
CA LEU A 226 1.91 0.92 -16.58
C LEU A 226 0.83 -0.16 -16.41
N ILE A 227 0.99 -1.10 -15.48
CA ILE A 227 -0.01 -2.13 -15.17
C ILE A 227 -1.33 -1.48 -14.73
N HIS A 228 -1.27 -0.55 -13.79
CA HIS A 228 -2.44 0.12 -13.26
C HIS A 228 -3.15 1.00 -14.29
N CYS A 229 -2.40 1.70 -15.14
CA CYS A 229 -2.96 2.48 -16.22
C CYS A 229 -3.56 1.62 -17.32
N TYR A 230 -2.98 0.47 -17.66
CA TYR A 230 -3.55 -0.45 -18.65
C TYR A 230 -4.94 -0.93 -18.21
N TYR A 231 -5.04 -1.52 -17.02
CA TYR A 231 -6.32 -2.03 -16.52
C TYR A 231 -7.37 -0.94 -16.32
N GLY A 232 -6.96 0.29 -15.99
CA GLY A 232 -7.87 1.43 -15.91
C GLY A 232 -8.33 1.91 -17.30
N TYR A 233 -7.41 2.02 -18.24
CA TYR A 233 -7.69 2.46 -19.61
C TYR A 233 -8.60 1.48 -20.37
N THR A 234 -8.48 0.19 -20.08
CA THR A 234 -9.31 -0.87 -20.68
C THR A 234 -10.47 -1.31 -19.79
N ALA A 235 -10.83 -0.54 -18.76
CA ALA A 235 -11.93 -0.90 -17.88
C ALA A 235 -13.27 -0.86 -18.64
N SER A 236 -14.16 -1.80 -18.31
CA SER A 236 -15.47 -1.96 -18.92
C SER A 236 -16.46 -2.52 -17.90
N GLY A 237 -17.77 -2.32 -18.10
CA GLY A 237 -18.80 -2.85 -17.20
C GLY A 237 -19.20 -1.88 -16.08
N GLY A 238 -19.23 -0.58 -16.33
CA GLY A 238 -19.70 0.42 -15.37
C GLY A 238 -18.89 0.47 -14.05
N PRO A 239 -19.45 1.01 -12.96
CA PRO A 239 -18.71 1.25 -11.70
C PRO A 239 -18.15 -0.03 -11.05
N ALA A 240 -18.88 -1.15 -11.10
CA ALA A 240 -18.38 -2.41 -10.56
C ALA A 240 -17.24 -2.99 -11.41
N GLY A 241 -17.30 -2.80 -12.74
CA GLY A 241 -16.21 -3.12 -13.66
C GLY A 241 -14.91 -2.38 -13.33
N VAL A 242 -14.99 -1.12 -12.89
CA VAL A 242 -13.84 -0.34 -12.41
C VAL A 242 -13.24 -0.96 -11.14
N GLY A 243 -14.07 -1.36 -10.17
CA GLY A 243 -13.61 -2.06 -8.97
C GLY A 243 -12.90 -3.39 -9.29
N MET A 244 -13.44 -4.17 -10.22
CA MET A 244 -12.81 -5.40 -10.69
C MET A 244 -11.49 -5.14 -11.42
N ALA A 245 -11.39 -4.06 -12.21
CA ALA A 245 -10.16 -3.65 -12.86
C ALA A 245 -9.08 -3.25 -11.84
N VAL A 246 -9.44 -2.51 -10.79
CA VAL A 246 -8.53 -2.18 -9.67
C VAL A 246 -8.01 -3.46 -9.00
N GLY A 247 -8.90 -4.40 -8.69
CA GLY A 247 -8.53 -5.69 -8.09
C GLY A 247 -7.61 -6.55 -8.97
N ARG A 248 -7.83 -6.56 -10.29
CA ARG A 248 -6.94 -7.24 -11.25
C ARG A 248 -5.59 -6.54 -11.38
N ALA A 249 -5.59 -5.21 -11.38
CA ALA A 249 -4.38 -4.40 -11.48
C ALA A 249 -3.45 -4.62 -10.29
N ILE A 250 -3.95 -4.47 -9.06
CA ILE A 250 -3.13 -4.62 -7.84
C ILE A 250 -2.56 -6.04 -7.70
N ARG A 251 -3.33 -7.06 -8.07
CA ARG A 251 -2.86 -8.45 -8.06
C ARG A 251 -1.74 -8.67 -9.08
N THR A 252 -1.95 -8.19 -10.30
CA THR A 252 -0.97 -8.35 -11.38
C THR A 252 0.31 -7.57 -11.06
N SER A 253 0.19 -6.36 -10.50
CA SER A 253 1.33 -5.53 -10.13
C SER A 253 2.16 -6.13 -9.00
N ILE A 254 1.55 -6.66 -7.93
CA ILE A 254 2.29 -7.32 -6.84
C ILE A 254 3.08 -8.54 -7.36
N VAL A 255 2.46 -9.42 -8.14
CA VAL A 255 3.14 -10.60 -8.69
C VAL A 255 4.28 -10.17 -9.63
N THR A 256 4.03 -9.18 -10.50
CA THR A 256 5.05 -8.68 -11.43
C THR A 256 6.21 -8.04 -10.67
N VAL A 257 5.93 -7.28 -9.62
CA VAL A 257 6.96 -6.64 -8.78
C VAL A 257 7.82 -7.70 -8.12
N VAL A 258 7.25 -8.68 -7.41
CA VAL A 258 8.05 -9.72 -6.73
C VAL A 258 8.92 -10.51 -7.72
N VAL A 259 8.38 -10.87 -8.88
CA VAL A 259 9.14 -11.61 -9.90
C VAL A 259 10.23 -10.75 -10.53
N ALA A 260 9.91 -9.50 -10.91
CA ALA A 260 10.88 -8.58 -11.49
C ALA A 260 11.98 -8.20 -10.48
N ASP A 261 11.61 -8.02 -9.22
CA ASP A 261 12.50 -7.74 -8.10
C ASP A 261 13.55 -8.85 -7.95
N PHE A 262 13.12 -10.12 -7.93
CA PHE A 262 14.02 -11.28 -7.91
C PHE A 262 15.02 -11.28 -9.07
N PHE A 263 14.55 -11.09 -10.30
CA PHE A 263 15.42 -11.09 -11.48
C PHE A 263 16.37 -9.89 -11.50
N LEU A 264 15.90 -8.71 -11.09
CA LEU A 264 16.74 -7.51 -10.98
C LEU A 264 17.82 -7.69 -9.91
N SER A 265 17.45 -8.24 -8.74
CA SER A 265 18.42 -8.53 -7.68
C SER A 265 19.48 -9.51 -8.13
N PHE A 266 19.08 -10.58 -8.82
CA PHE A 266 20.01 -11.54 -9.39
C PHE A 266 20.90 -10.91 -10.47
N ALA A 267 20.34 -10.05 -11.34
CA ALA A 267 21.11 -9.38 -12.38
C ALA A 267 22.13 -8.38 -11.83
N ILE A 268 21.78 -7.63 -10.78
CA ILE A 268 22.63 -6.60 -10.19
C ILE A 268 23.68 -7.23 -9.25
N TRP A 269 23.25 -8.14 -8.36
CA TRP A 269 24.08 -8.64 -7.25
C TRP A 269 24.36 -10.14 -7.28
N GLY A 270 23.78 -10.91 -8.21
CA GLY A 270 23.91 -12.37 -8.24
C GLY A 270 25.31 -12.88 -8.60
N SER A 271 26.11 -12.09 -9.32
CA SER A 271 27.47 -12.49 -9.76
C SER A 271 28.60 -11.77 -9.02
N THR A 272 28.31 -10.71 -8.27
CA THR A 272 29.33 -9.90 -7.58
C THR A 272 28.89 -9.58 -6.14
N THR A 273 29.70 -10.00 -5.17
CA THR A 273 29.54 -9.59 -3.77
C THR A 273 30.35 -8.32 -3.50
N THR A 274 29.68 -7.18 -3.30
CA THR A 274 30.34 -5.91 -2.91
C THR A 274 30.88 -5.96 -1.48
N VAL A 275 30.24 -6.73 -0.60
CA VAL A 275 30.74 -6.99 0.75
C VAL A 275 31.61 -8.24 0.73
N ARG A 276 32.91 -8.08 0.97
CA ARG A 276 33.85 -9.19 1.22
C ARG A 276 34.00 -9.37 2.72
N ILE A 277 33.33 -10.36 3.29
CA ILE A 277 33.63 -10.83 4.65
C ILE A 277 34.91 -11.66 4.55
N THR A 278 36.06 -11.03 4.81
CA THR A 278 37.34 -11.73 4.91
C THR A 278 37.25 -12.74 6.05
N GLY A 279 37.07 -14.03 5.71
CA GLY A 279 36.89 -15.12 6.67
C GLY A 279 35.85 -16.19 6.29
N MET A 280 34.94 -15.91 5.36
CA MET A 280 33.95 -16.90 4.88
C MET A 280 34.20 -17.39 3.44
N LEU A 281 35.40 -17.15 2.93
CA LEU A 281 35.91 -17.82 1.74
C LEU A 281 37.03 -18.75 2.17
N VAL A 282 36.67 -19.82 2.89
CA VAL A 282 37.30 -21.09 2.53
C VAL A 282 36.87 -21.32 1.10
N ASN A 283 37.79 -21.04 0.19
CA ASN A 283 37.67 -21.35 -1.22
C ASN A 283 37.60 -22.87 -1.35
N ILE A 284 36.42 -23.46 -1.14
CA ILE A 284 36.14 -24.84 -1.49
C ILE A 284 35.81 -24.83 -2.99
N THR A 285 36.83 -24.67 -3.82
CA THR A 285 36.76 -25.18 -5.19
C THR A 285 36.81 -26.70 -5.10
N HIS A 286 35.65 -27.33 -4.95
CA HIS A 286 35.48 -28.76 -5.19
C HIS A 286 34.75 -28.94 -6.52
N ASP A 287 35.53 -28.97 -7.60
CA ASP A 287 35.06 -29.37 -8.93
C ASP A 287 34.82 -30.89 -8.97
N THR A 288 33.78 -31.35 -8.27
CA THR A 288 33.28 -32.73 -8.44
C THR A 288 31.99 -32.71 -9.26
N PRO A 289 31.82 -33.61 -10.26
CA PRO A 289 30.58 -33.72 -11.04
C PRO A 289 29.33 -33.96 -10.18
N ALA A 290 29.51 -34.56 -9.00
CA ALA A 290 28.43 -34.83 -8.05
C ALA A 290 27.88 -33.55 -7.41
N GLU A 291 28.73 -32.56 -7.15
CA GLU A 291 28.36 -31.29 -6.53
C GLU A 291 27.69 -30.35 -7.55
N HIS A 292 28.20 -30.31 -8.79
CA HIS A 292 27.52 -29.67 -9.91
C HIS A 292 26.11 -30.24 -10.13
N ARG A 293 25.94 -31.57 -10.08
CA ARG A 293 24.62 -32.20 -10.20
C ARG A 293 23.72 -31.87 -9.01
N ARG A 294 24.26 -31.79 -7.79
CA ARG A 294 23.50 -31.36 -6.60
C ARG A 294 23.04 -29.92 -6.72
N LEU A 295 23.90 -29.00 -7.11
CA LEU A 295 23.56 -27.59 -7.30
C LEU A 295 22.55 -27.40 -8.43
N LEU A 296 22.69 -28.15 -9.54
CA LEU A 296 21.76 -28.11 -10.66
C LEU A 296 20.38 -28.67 -10.25
N VAL A 297 20.34 -29.78 -9.51
CA VAL A 297 19.09 -30.33 -8.96
C VAL A 297 18.45 -29.36 -7.96
N SER A 298 19.22 -28.80 -7.02
CA SER A 298 18.72 -27.79 -6.09
C SER A 298 18.19 -26.55 -6.80
N GLY A 299 18.86 -26.10 -7.86
CA GLY A 299 18.41 -24.99 -8.71
C GLY A 299 17.10 -25.31 -9.45
N VAL A 300 16.98 -26.50 -10.03
CA VAL A 300 15.75 -26.96 -10.70
C VAL A 300 14.61 -27.12 -9.70
N VAL A 301 14.86 -27.69 -8.53
CA VAL A 301 13.89 -27.81 -7.44
C VAL A 301 13.43 -26.42 -6.98
N PHE A 302 14.36 -25.50 -6.77
CA PHE A 302 14.03 -24.11 -6.38
C PHE A 302 13.17 -23.41 -7.44
N LEU A 303 13.54 -23.49 -8.71
CA LEU A 303 12.75 -22.93 -9.82
C LEU A 303 11.36 -23.59 -9.93
N THR A 304 11.27 -24.90 -9.69
CA THR A 304 10.01 -25.65 -9.70
C THR A 304 9.11 -25.23 -8.54
N VAL A 305 9.67 -25.03 -7.35
CA VAL A 305 8.95 -24.53 -6.18
C VAL A 305 8.43 -23.11 -6.43
N ILE A 306 9.26 -22.23 -7.00
CA ILE A 306 8.81 -20.88 -7.41
C ILE A 306 7.66 -20.96 -8.41
N ALA A 307 7.78 -21.78 -9.45
CA ALA A 307 6.72 -21.93 -10.45
C ALA A 307 5.42 -22.49 -9.84
N LEU A 308 5.53 -23.45 -8.90
CA LEU A 308 4.40 -23.98 -8.15
C LEU A 308 3.75 -22.94 -7.25
N LEU A 309 4.53 -22.12 -6.54
CA LEU A 309 4.02 -21.05 -5.69
C LEU A 309 3.33 -19.96 -6.52
N ILE A 310 3.89 -19.59 -7.68
CA ILE A 310 3.24 -18.66 -8.62
C ILE A 310 1.93 -19.27 -9.14
N GLY A 311 1.94 -20.55 -9.55
CA GLY A 311 0.76 -21.26 -10.01
C GLY A 311 -0.32 -21.36 -8.93
N LEU A 312 0.07 -21.68 -7.69
CA LEU A 312 -0.81 -21.75 -6.54
C LEU A 312 -1.39 -20.37 -6.20
N ALA A 313 -0.57 -19.32 -6.19
CA ALA A 313 -1.04 -17.96 -5.99
C ALA A 313 -2.09 -17.59 -7.05
N ILE A 314 -1.80 -17.82 -8.34
CA ILE A 314 -2.76 -17.58 -9.44
C ILE A 314 -4.05 -18.38 -9.22
N ALA A 315 -3.96 -19.67 -8.84
CA ALA A 315 -5.12 -20.54 -8.63
C ALA A 315 -5.99 -20.10 -7.44
N VAL A 316 -5.37 -19.75 -6.31
CA VAL A 316 -6.04 -19.19 -5.12
C VAL A 316 -6.73 -17.89 -5.48
N TYR A 317 -6.05 -17.00 -6.20
CA TYR A 317 -6.59 -15.71 -6.61
C TYR A 317 -7.70 -15.80 -7.67
N GLN A 318 -7.69 -16.81 -8.53
CA GLN A 318 -8.77 -17.11 -9.48
C GLN A 318 -9.99 -17.76 -8.81
N LYS A 319 -9.97 -17.95 -7.49
CA LYS A 319 -11.02 -18.61 -6.71
C LYS A 319 -11.29 -20.06 -7.16
N THR A 320 -10.27 -20.74 -7.68
CA THR A 320 -10.37 -22.12 -8.19
C THR A 320 -10.77 -23.12 -7.10
N PHE A 321 -10.49 -22.80 -5.84
CA PHE A 321 -10.77 -23.65 -4.69
C PHE A 321 -12.05 -23.29 -3.92
N GLN A 322 -12.86 -22.34 -4.43
CA GLN A 322 -14.16 -22.03 -3.80
C GLN A 322 -15.22 -23.02 -4.30
N SER A 323 -15.85 -23.75 -3.38
CA SER A 323 -17.04 -24.54 -3.67
C SER A 323 -18.21 -23.61 -4.02
N VAL A 324 -18.79 -23.80 -5.19
CA VAL A 324 -19.93 -23.01 -5.70
C VAL A 324 -20.99 -23.94 -6.27
N THR A 325 -22.25 -23.53 -6.21
CA THR A 325 -23.36 -24.21 -6.89
C THR A 325 -23.53 -23.60 -8.28
N MET A 326 -23.31 -24.37 -9.33
CA MET A 326 -23.42 -23.94 -10.72
C MET A 326 -24.85 -24.11 -11.22
N VAL A 327 -25.51 -23.01 -11.58
CA VAL A 327 -26.86 -23.03 -12.16
C VAL A 327 -26.78 -22.45 -13.58
N THR A 328 -27.56 -23.00 -14.50
CA THR A 328 -27.62 -22.55 -15.90
C THR A 328 -28.92 -21.80 -16.13
N ILE A 329 -28.85 -20.59 -16.67
CA ILE A 329 -30.00 -19.76 -17.02
C ILE A 329 -30.07 -19.68 -18.53
N GLN A 330 -31.19 -20.13 -19.10
CA GLN A 330 -31.50 -19.97 -20.52
C GLN A 330 -32.33 -18.70 -20.71
N ALA A 331 -31.98 -17.84 -21.65
CA ALA A 331 -32.74 -16.63 -21.96
C ALA A 331 -32.88 -16.47 -23.46
N ASP A 332 -33.96 -15.84 -23.93
CA ASP A 332 -34.17 -15.58 -25.36
C ASP A 332 -32.99 -14.84 -26.01
N ARG A 333 -32.34 -13.95 -25.24
CA ARG A 333 -31.20 -13.15 -25.68
C ARG A 333 -30.29 -12.86 -24.50
N ALA A 334 -28.98 -12.98 -24.69
CA ALA A 334 -28.00 -12.35 -23.80
C ALA A 334 -28.14 -10.85 -24.07
N GLY A 335 -28.72 -10.10 -23.13
CA GLY A 335 -28.77 -8.64 -23.26
C GLY A 335 -27.36 -8.12 -23.56
N LEU A 336 -27.21 -7.18 -24.50
CA LEU A 336 -25.96 -6.66 -25.09
C LEU A 336 -24.88 -6.16 -24.10
N GLN A 337 -25.10 -6.28 -22.79
CA GLN A 337 -24.29 -5.73 -21.71
C GLN A 337 -24.23 -6.63 -20.45
N LEU A 338 -24.56 -7.92 -20.54
CA LEU A 338 -24.30 -8.86 -19.45
C LEU A 338 -22.83 -9.33 -19.53
N ALA A 339 -22.05 -9.11 -18.48
CA ALA A 339 -20.61 -9.40 -18.47
C ALA A 339 -20.27 -10.70 -17.73
N LYS A 340 -19.18 -11.35 -18.14
CA LYS A 340 -18.54 -12.42 -17.35
C LYS A 340 -18.12 -11.84 -15.99
N PHE A 341 -18.41 -12.55 -14.91
CA PHE A 341 -18.35 -12.10 -13.51
C PHE A 341 -19.39 -11.05 -13.12
N GLY A 342 -20.43 -10.84 -13.94
CA GLY A 342 -21.57 -10.00 -13.58
C GLY A 342 -22.27 -10.50 -12.32
N ASP A 343 -22.84 -9.57 -11.55
CA ASP A 343 -23.48 -9.90 -10.27
C ASP A 343 -24.75 -10.72 -10.47
N VAL A 344 -24.96 -11.67 -9.56
CA VAL A 344 -26.23 -12.38 -9.39
C VAL A 344 -26.75 -12.05 -8.00
N ARG A 345 -27.97 -11.52 -7.93
CA ARG A 345 -28.53 -10.95 -6.71
C ARG A 345 -29.89 -11.57 -6.38
N LEU A 346 -30.21 -11.64 -5.09
CA LEU A 346 -31.55 -11.94 -4.58
C LEU A 346 -31.91 -10.81 -3.62
N HIS A 347 -33.07 -10.15 -3.79
CA HIS A 347 -33.47 -8.98 -2.99
C HIS A 347 -32.40 -7.85 -2.94
N GLY A 348 -31.62 -7.70 -4.01
CA GLY A 348 -30.53 -6.72 -4.09
C GLY A 348 -29.23 -7.14 -3.38
N VAL A 349 -29.20 -8.27 -2.67
CA VAL A 349 -28.02 -8.84 -2.02
C VAL A 349 -27.25 -9.73 -3.01
N LEU A 350 -25.92 -9.65 -3.02
CA LEU A 350 -25.06 -10.47 -3.89
C LEU A 350 -25.04 -11.94 -3.42
N VAL A 351 -25.60 -12.84 -4.23
CA VAL A 351 -25.67 -14.29 -3.95
C VAL A 351 -24.78 -15.14 -4.85
N GLY A 352 -24.27 -14.56 -5.95
CA GLY A 352 -23.41 -15.25 -6.89
C GLY A 352 -22.85 -14.37 -7.99
N GLN A 353 -22.20 -15.00 -8.97
CA GLN A 353 -21.61 -14.32 -10.12
C GLN A 353 -21.75 -15.14 -11.40
N VAL A 354 -21.89 -14.46 -12.54
CA VAL A 354 -21.88 -15.07 -13.86
C VAL A 354 -20.49 -15.64 -14.15
N ARG A 355 -20.38 -16.92 -14.47
CA ARG A 355 -19.11 -17.58 -14.82
C ARG A 355 -18.87 -17.61 -16.31
N ASP A 356 -19.92 -17.78 -17.09
CA ASP A 356 -19.81 -17.89 -18.53
C ASP A 356 -21.11 -17.48 -19.21
N ILE A 357 -20.98 -16.92 -20.41
CA ILE A 357 -22.10 -16.52 -21.25
C ILE A 357 -21.79 -17.09 -22.62
N SER A 358 -22.67 -17.94 -23.11
CA SER A 358 -22.57 -18.57 -24.42
C SER A 358 -23.90 -18.40 -25.15
N ASP A 359 -23.86 -18.50 -26.47
CA ASP A 359 -25.03 -18.41 -27.34
C ASP A 359 -25.08 -19.70 -28.17
N ASP A 360 -26.20 -20.41 -28.12
CA ASP A 360 -26.41 -21.64 -28.89
C ASP A 360 -27.05 -21.39 -30.27
N GLY A 361 -27.25 -20.11 -30.63
CA GLY A 361 -27.85 -19.65 -31.88
C GLY A 361 -29.38 -19.52 -31.83
N LYS A 362 -30.03 -19.94 -30.73
CA LYS A 362 -31.47 -19.73 -30.48
C LYS A 362 -31.73 -19.04 -29.15
N GLN A 363 -30.94 -19.37 -28.13
CA GLN A 363 -31.04 -18.83 -26.77
C GLN A 363 -29.63 -18.59 -26.21
N ALA A 364 -29.54 -17.59 -25.33
CA ALA A 364 -28.36 -17.39 -24.53
C ALA A 364 -28.34 -18.35 -23.34
N VAL A 365 -27.21 -19.02 -23.17
CA VAL A 365 -26.94 -19.93 -22.06
C VAL A 365 -25.94 -19.25 -21.13
N ILE A 366 -26.44 -18.85 -19.95
CA ILE A 366 -25.68 -18.10 -18.94
C ILE A 366 -25.41 -19.03 -17.76
N LYS A 367 -24.15 -19.34 -17.50
CA LYS A 367 -23.74 -20.14 -16.33
C LYS A 367 -23.45 -19.22 -15.16
N VAL A 368 -24.14 -19.40 -14.05
CA VAL A 368 -23.96 -18.65 -12.80
C VAL A 368 -23.41 -19.54 -11.71
N ALA A 369 -22.46 -19.03 -10.93
CA ALA A 369 -21.94 -19.66 -9.73
C ALA A 369 -22.54 -18.97 -8.50
N LEU A 370 -23.35 -19.70 -7.76
CA LEU A 370 -23.98 -19.26 -6.51
C LEU A 370 -23.15 -19.73 -5.32
N GLN A 371 -23.21 -18.97 -4.23
CA GLN A 371 -22.66 -19.42 -2.95
C GLN A 371 -23.52 -20.60 -2.44
N PRO A 372 -22.92 -21.70 -1.94
CA PRO A 372 -23.68 -22.90 -1.55
C PRO A 372 -24.75 -22.63 -0.49
N ASP A 373 -24.47 -21.75 0.46
CA ASP A 373 -25.43 -21.39 1.51
C ASP A 373 -26.59 -20.58 0.95
N ALA A 374 -26.32 -19.61 0.07
CA ALA A 374 -27.35 -18.81 -0.59
C ALA A 374 -28.19 -19.64 -1.57
N ALA A 375 -27.60 -20.63 -2.25
CA ALA A 375 -28.34 -21.51 -3.16
C ALA A 375 -29.42 -22.33 -2.45
N ARG A 376 -29.20 -22.70 -1.17
CA ARG A 376 -30.17 -23.45 -0.36
C ARG A 376 -31.41 -22.64 0.01
N GLU A 377 -31.31 -21.32 0.01
CA GLU A 377 -32.42 -20.41 0.31
C GLU A 377 -33.25 -20.07 -0.94
N ILE A 378 -32.71 -20.31 -2.14
CA ILE A 378 -33.39 -19.99 -3.39
C ILE A 378 -34.21 -21.20 -3.85
N PRO A 379 -35.54 -21.07 -4.02
CA PRO A 379 -36.38 -22.18 -4.48
C PRO A 379 -36.08 -22.55 -5.94
N GLU A 380 -36.27 -23.82 -6.30
CA GLU A 380 -35.99 -24.35 -7.65
C GLU A 380 -36.82 -23.65 -8.75
N ASN A 381 -37.99 -23.12 -8.39
CA ASN A 381 -38.89 -22.43 -9.30
C ASN A 381 -38.75 -20.91 -9.31
N VAL A 382 -37.58 -20.39 -8.95
CA VAL A 382 -37.29 -18.96 -8.95
C VAL A 382 -37.40 -18.32 -10.34
N ASP A 383 -37.91 -17.10 -10.40
CA ASP A 383 -37.94 -16.27 -11.60
C ASP A 383 -36.66 -15.44 -11.71
N VAL A 384 -36.24 -15.13 -12.95
CA VAL A 384 -35.02 -14.39 -13.20
C VAL A 384 -35.31 -13.13 -13.98
N GLN A 385 -34.77 -12.00 -13.51
CA GLN A 385 -34.82 -10.73 -14.22
C GLN A 385 -33.41 -10.27 -14.58
N ILE A 386 -33.22 -9.86 -15.83
CA ILE A 386 -31.95 -9.25 -16.27
C ILE A 386 -32.13 -7.74 -16.26
N LEU A 387 -31.65 -7.11 -15.19
CA LEU A 387 -31.85 -5.69 -14.92
C LEU A 387 -30.57 -4.89 -15.20
N PRO A 388 -30.67 -3.66 -15.75
CA PRO A 388 -29.51 -2.79 -15.88
C PRO A 388 -29.13 -2.17 -14.53
N THR A 389 -27.84 -1.98 -14.27
CA THR A 389 -27.36 -1.24 -13.09
C THR A 389 -27.62 0.27 -13.20
N THR A 390 -27.61 0.81 -14.42
CA THR A 390 -27.94 2.20 -14.76
C THR A 390 -28.60 2.24 -16.14
N LEU A 391 -29.22 3.35 -16.56
CA LEU A 391 -29.94 3.45 -17.84
C LEU A 391 -29.14 3.00 -19.09
N PHE A 392 -27.81 3.07 -19.05
CA PHE A 392 -26.90 2.65 -20.13
C PHE A 392 -25.81 1.66 -19.67
N GLY A 393 -25.85 1.22 -18.41
CA GLY A 393 -24.80 0.43 -17.77
C GLY A 393 -24.95 -1.08 -17.90
N GLN A 394 -23.96 -1.82 -17.39
CA GLN A 394 -23.96 -3.28 -17.41
C GLN A 394 -25.23 -3.86 -16.77
N LYS A 395 -25.69 -4.99 -17.30
CA LYS A 395 -26.81 -5.73 -16.71
C LYS A 395 -26.30 -6.69 -15.64
N TYR A 396 -27.15 -6.97 -14.67
CA TYR A 396 -26.95 -7.99 -13.64
C TYR A 396 -28.18 -8.89 -13.58
N ILE A 397 -28.02 -10.06 -12.97
CA ILE A 397 -29.10 -11.03 -12.81
C ILE A 397 -29.71 -10.81 -11.43
N SER A 398 -31.02 -10.63 -11.37
CA SER A 398 -31.78 -10.60 -10.12
C SER A 398 -32.72 -11.79 -10.08
N PHE A 399 -32.58 -12.63 -9.08
CA PHE A 399 -33.59 -13.61 -8.71
C PHE A 399 -34.78 -12.91 -8.06
N LYS A 400 -35.97 -13.38 -8.40
CA LYS A 400 -37.25 -12.92 -7.88
C LYS A 400 -38.01 -14.12 -7.34
N ASP A 401 -38.54 -13.97 -6.13
CA ASP A 401 -39.33 -15.02 -5.51
C ASP A 401 -40.59 -15.33 -6.33
N PRO A 402 -40.88 -16.61 -6.59
CA PRO A 402 -42.08 -17.02 -7.30
C PRO A 402 -43.30 -16.86 -6.40
N ALA A 403 -44.48 -16.74 -7.01
CA ALA A 403 -45.74 -16.57 -6.27
C ALA A 403 -46.08 -17.76 -5.34
N ASP A 404 -45.62 -18.96 -5.69
CA ASP A 404 -45.74 -20.17 -4.88
C ASP A 404 -44.38 -20.89 -4.80
N PRO A 405 -43.58 -20.71 -3.73
CA PRO A 405 -42.23 -21.26 -3.62
C PRO A 405 -42.21 -22.79 -3.54
N ALA A 406 -41.41 -23.43 -4.39
CA ALA A 406 -41.14 -24.85 -4.29
C ALA A 406 -40.43 -25.19 -2.97
N SER A 407 -40.70 -26.38 -2.42
CA SER A 407 -40.02 -26.88 -1.22
C SER A 407 -38.58 -27.32 -1.47
N ALA A 408 -38.22 -27.57 -2.73
CA ALA A 408 -36.86 -27.87 -3.17
C ALA A 408 -36.12 -26.57 -3.52
N SER A 409 -34.84 -26.52 -3.15
CA SER A 409 -33.94 -25.41 -3.45
C SER A 409 -32.99 -25.73 -4.61
N LEU A 410 -32.41 -24.68 -5.20
CA LEU A 410 -31.49 -24.80 -6.32
C LEU A 410 -30.28 -25.68 -5.97
N SER A 411 -30.05 -26.67 -6.82
CA SER A 411 -28.97 -27.63 -6.74
C SER A 411 -27.96 -27.45 -7.88
N ASP A 412 -26.80 -28.08 -7.74
CA ASP A 412 -25.73 -27.98 -8.73
C ASP A 412 -26.15 -28.66 -10.04
N GLY A 413 -26.07 -27.91 -11.14
CA GLY A 413 -26.46 -28.35 -12.48
C GLY A 413 -27.88 -27.95 -12.91
N ASP A 414 -28.67 -27.31 -12.05
CA ASP A 414 -30.05 -26.94 -12.37
C ASP A 414 -30.13 -25.96 -13.54
N VAL A 415 -31.22 -26.06 -14.30
CA VAL A 415 -31.48 -25.23 -15.49
C VAL A 415 -32.75 -24.41 -15.28
N ILE A 416 -32.61 -23.08 -15.35
CA ILE A 416 -33.74 -22.15 -15.36
C ILE A 416 -34.11 -21.85 -16.82
N PRO A 417 -35.31 -22.26 -17.27
CA PRO A 417 -35.76 -22.09 -18.65
C PRO A 417 -36.12 -20.63 -18.99
N ALA A 418 -36.08 -20.31 -20.29
CA ALA A 418 -36.25 -18.94 -20.81
C ALA A 418 -37.63 -18.32 -20.58
N ASP A 419 -38.68 -19.14 -20.41
CA ASP A 419 -40.03 -18.69 -20.07
C ASP A 419 -40.12 -18.03 -18.67
N ARG A 420 -39.16 -18.33 -17.79
CA ARG A 420 -39.02 -17.70 -16.46
C ARG A 420 -37.98 -16.58 -16.42
N VAL A 421 -37.48 -16.14 -17.58
CA VAL A 421 -36.48 -15.07 -17.66
C VAL A 421 -37.07 -13.82 -18.31
N GLU A 422 -37.33 -12.80 -17.49
CA GLU A 422 -37.77 -11.50 -17.98
C GLU A 422 -36.56 -10.64 -18.41
N THR A 423 -36.51 -10.27 -19.69
CA THR A 423 -35.56 -9.30 -20.23
C THR A 423 -36.26 -7.98 -20.53
N ASN A 424 -35.99 -6.94 -19.72
CA ASN A 424 -36.61 -5.63 -19.89
C ASN A 424 -36.27 -4.97 -21.25
N VAL A 425 -37.23 -4.20 -21.79
CA VAL A 425 -37.11 -3.48 -23.07
C VAL A 425 -36.13 -2.31 -22.93
N GLU A 426 -35.22 -2.19 -23.89
CA GLU A 426 -34.15 -1.18 -23.87
C GLU A 426 -34.69 0.23 -24.18
N LEU A 427 -34.18 1.25 -23.48
CA LEU A 427 -34.53 2.66 -23.73
C LEU A 427 -34.18 3.07 -25.18
N SER A 428 -33.14 2.50 -25.77
CA SER A 428 -32.78 2.65 -27.19
C SER A 428 -33.95 2.26 -28.12
N ARG A 429 -34.71 1.22 -27.77
CA ARG A 429 -35.91 0.78 -28.50
C ARG A 429 -37.08 1.74 -28.30
N ILE A 430 -37.23 2.30 -27.10
CA ILE A 430 -38.25 3.32 -26.82
C ILE A 430 -37.97 4.60 -27.62
N LEU A 431 -36.73 5.06 -27.65
CA LEU A 431 -36.30 6.23 -28.44
C LEU A 431 -36.43 5.99 -29.95
N ALA A 432 -36.09 4.79 -30.43
CA ALA A 432 -36.28 4.41 -31.82
C ALA A 432 -37.77 4.41 -32.24
N ASN A 433 -38.67 4.09 -31.29
CA ASN A 433 -40.11 4.10 -31.51
C ASN A 433 -40.75 5.50 -31.35
N LEU A 434 -40.06 6.47 -30.73
CA LEU A 434 -40.58 7.84 -30.51
C LEU A 434 -40.42 8.75 -31.74
N PHE A 435 -39.34 8.56 -32.51
CA PHE A 435 -39.02 9.37 -33.69
C PHE A 435 -40.11 9.39 -34.80
N PRO A 436 -40.78 8.25 -35.10
CA PRO A 436 -41.89 8.24 -36.06
C PRO A 436 -43.12 9.04 -35.62
N LEU A 437 -43.38 9.14 -34.29
CA LEU A 437 -44.54 9.87 -33.74
C LEU A 437 -44.37 11.38 -33.83
N LEU A 438 -43.16 11.90 -33.62
CA LEU A 438 -42.88 13.34 -33.70
C LEU A 438 -42.96 13.91 -35.12
N ARG A 439 -42.94 13.06 -36.15
CA ARG A 439 -43.11 13.47 -37.56
C ARG A 439 -44.56 13.53 -38.02
N SER A 440 -45.54 13.25 -37.15
CA SER A 440 -46.97 13.23 -37.54
C SER A 440 -47.71 14.56 -37.39
N VAL A 441 -47.06 15.64 -36.92
CA VAL A 441 -47.70 16.97 -36.78
C VAL A 441 -47.69 17.69 -38.12
N ARG A 442 -48.86 17.94 -38.70
CA ARG A 442 -49.01 18.57 -40.02
C ARG A 442 -48.93 20.10 -39.90
N PRO A 443 -48.11 20.80 -40.71
CA PRO A 443 -48.00 22.26 -40.69
C PRO A 443 -49.31 23.03 -40.98
N ALA A 444 -50.29 22.38 -41.61
CA ALA A 444 -51.57 22.98 -41.97
C ALA A 444 -52.42 23.36 -40.73
N ASP A 445 -52.33 22.60 -39.64
CA ASP A 445 -53.14 22.82 -38.43
C ASP A 445 -52.63 24.01 -37.60
N LEU A 446 -51.35 24.36 -37.74
CA LEU A 446 -50.71 25.51 -37.07
C LEU A 446 -51.06 26.85 -37.75
N ASN A 447 -51.25 26.84 -39.06
CA ASN A 447 -51.67 28.04 -39.80
C ASN A 447 -53.16 28.38 -39.57
N ALA A 448 -53.99 27.38 -39.27
CA ALA A 448 -55.40 27.58 -38.98
C ALA A 448 -55.63 28.32 -37.65
N THR A 449 -54.84 27.99 -36.61
CA THR A 449 -54.93 28.64 -35.30
C THR A 449 -54.41 30.08 -35.31
N LEU A 450 -53.34 30.35 -36.06
CA LEU A 450 -52.81 31.72 -36.21
C LEU A 450 -53.78 32.65 -36.97
N ASN A 451 -54.49 32.14 -37.97
CA ASN A 451 -55.53 32.93 -38.68
C ASN A 451 -56.77 33.20 -37.83
N ALA A 452 -57.17 32.24 -36.99
CA ALA A 452 -58.29 32.43 -36.06
C ALA A 452 -58.02 33.57 -35.06
N LEU A 453 -56.77 33.68 -34.58
CA LEU A 453 -56.35 34.74 -33.66
C LEU A 453 -56.30 36.11 -34.36
N ALA A 454 -55.80 36.18 -35.60
CA ALA A 454 -55.76 37.43 -36.38
C ALA A 454 -57.17 37.95 -36.72
N THR A 455 -58.12 37.04 -36.98
CA THR A 455 -59.52 37.39 -37.28
C THR A 455 -60.26 37.93 -36.05
N ALA A 456 -59.90 37.49 -34.83
CA ALA A 456 -60.52 37.96 -33.59
C ALA A 456 -60.19 39.44 -33.24
N LEU A 457 -59.12 40.00 -33.82
CA LEU A 457 -58.62 41.35 -33.56
C LEU A 457 -59.04 42.38 -34.63
N GLY A 458 -59.62 41.96 -35.74
CA GLY A 458 -60.08 42.86 -36.82
C GLY A 458 -61.37 43.61 -36.46
N GLY A 459 -61.37 44.94 -36.60
CA GLY A 459 -62.58 45.78 -36.50
C GLY A 459 -62.84 46.46 -35.14
N ARG A 460 -61.99 46.27 -34.13
CA ARG A 460 -62.14 46.88 -32.79
C ARG A 460 -61.47 48.26 -32.62
N GLY A 461 -61.02 48.90 -33.71
CA GLY A 461 -60.19 50.12 -33.68
C GLY A 461 -60.80 51.33 -32.97
N LYS A 462 -62.13 51.50 -32.99
CA LYS A 462 -62.82 52.59 -32.24
C LYS A 462 -62.80 52.37 -30.73
N GLN A 463 -63.02 51.13 -30.31
CA GLN A 463 -62.98 50.73 -28.91
C GLN A 463 -61.55 50.84 -28.34
N ILE A 464 -60.54 50.56 -29.18
CA ILE A 464 -59.13 50.80 -28.86
C ILE A 464 -58.84 52.30 -28.74
N GLY A 465 -59.43 53.16 -29.60
CA GLY A 465 -59.28 54.62 -29.54
C GLY A 465 -59.84 55.23 -28.26
N GLU A 466 -61.05 54.86 -27.85
CA GLU A 466 -61.64 55.32 -26.58
C GLU A 466 -60.82 54.85 -25.36
N THR A 467 -60.25 53.64 -25.43
CA THR A 467 -59.33 53.14 -24.40
C THR A 467 -58.01 53.92 -24.37
N MET A 468 -57.55 54.48 -25.50
CA MET A 468 -56.34 55.31 -25.56
C MET A 468 -56.56 56.70 -24.98
N ASP A 469 -57.75 57.30 -25.17
CA ASP A 469 -58.10 58.58 -24.56
C ASP A 469 -58.28 58.45 -23.03
N GLU A 470 -58.83 57.33 -22.55
CA GLU A 470 -58.88 57.00 -21.11
C GLU A 470 -57.47 56.74 -20.54
N LEU A 471 -56.57 56.18 -21.35
CA LEU A 471 -55.16 55.98 -20.99
C LEU A 471 -54.42 57.32 -20.85
N ASP A 472 -54.70 58.31 -21.71
CA ASP A 472 -54.07 59.65 -21.66
C ASP A 472 -54.45 60.40 -20.37
N SER A 473 -55.72 60.32 -19.97
CA SER A 473 -56.19 60.82 -18.67
C SER A 473 -55.52 60.13 -17.49
N TYR A 474 -55.22 58.83 -17.60
CA TYR A 474 -54.54 58.06 -16.56
C TYR A 474 -53.03 58.37 -16.53
N LEU A 475 -52.42 58.60 -17.69
CA LEU A 475 -51.01 58.95 -17.84
C LEU A 475 -50.71 60.36 -17.30
N GLY A 476 -51.65 61.31 -17.40
CA GLY A 476 -51.52 62.63 -16.78
C GLY A 476 -51.39 62.58 -15.24
N VAL A 477 -52.13 61.68 -14.58
CA VAL A 477 -52.01 61.45 -13.12
C VAL A 477 -50.69 60.77 -12.76
N ILE A 478 -50.15 59.95 -13.66
CA ILE A 478 -48.83 59.32 -13.49
C ILE A 478 -47.69 60.34 -13.67
N ASP A 479 -47.83 61.31 -14.56
CA ASP A 479 -46.84 62.38 -14.81
C ASP A 479 -46.57 63.22 -13.56
N ASP A 480 -47.62 63.53 -12.78
CA ASP A 480 -47.53 64.23 -11.49
C ASP A 480 -46.72 63.45 -10.41
N HIS A 481 -46.60 62.13 -10.56
CA HIS A 481 -45.85 61.26 -9.63
C HIS A 481 -44.53 60.72 -10.21
N LEU A 482 -44.19 61.03 -11.48
CA LEU A 482 -42.92 60.63 -12.10
C LEU A 482 -41.66 61.09 -11.36
N PRO A 483 -41.60 62.29 -10.73
CA PRO A 483 -40.44 62.69 -9.95
C PRO A 483 -40.21 61.77 -8.75
N THR A 484 -41.29 61.38 -8.06
CA THR A 484 -41.25 60.43 -6.94
C THR A 484 -40.88 59.03 -7.40
N LEU A 485 -41.46 58.56 -8.51
CA LEU A 485 -41.13 57.25 -9.09
C LEU A 485 -39.65 57.18 -9.53
N ARG A 486 -39.09 58.26 -10.06
CA ARG A 486 -37.67 58.32 -10.46
C ARG A 486 -36.75 58.26 -9.24
N GLU A 487 -37.12 58.91 -8.14
CA GLU A 487 -36.38 58.83 -6.87
C GLU A 487 -36.51 57.43 -6.25
N ASP A 488 -37.70 56.83 -6.25
CA ASP A 488 -37.93 55.47 -5.76
C ASP A 488 -37.21 54.42 -6.59
N LEU A 489 -37.15 54.56 -7.91
CA LEU A 489 -36.36 53.66 -8.77
C LEU A 489 -34.85 53.80 -8.51
N ARG A 490 -34.39 55.01 -8.18
CA ARG A 490 -32.99 55.25 -7.79
C ARG A 490 -32.67 54.63 -6.42
N LEU A 491 -33.58 54.75 -5.45
CA LEU A 491 -33.48 54.10 -4.15
C LEU A 491 -33.59 52.57 -4.27
N LEU A 492 -34.47 52.06 -5.13
CA LEU A 492 -34.63 50.64 -5.41
C LEU A 492 -33.39 50.05 -6.06
N ALA A 493 -32.76 50.77 -6.99
CA ALA A 493 -31.48 50.37 -7.56
C ALA A 493 -30.38 50.29 -6.47
N GLN A 494 -30.36 51.25 -5.55
CA GLN A 494 -29.41 51.27 -4.44
C GLN A 494 -29.63 50.11 -3.45
N VAL A 495 -30.89 49.74 -3.19
CA VAL A 495 -31.25 48.57 -2.39
C VAL A 495 -30.87 47.29 -3.14
N ALA A 496 -31.19 47.16 -4.42
CA ALA A 496 -30.84 46.00 -5.25
C ALA A 496 -29.33 45.77 -5.29
N ASP A 497 -28.53 46.84 -5.43
CA ASP A 497 -27.06 46.78 -5.41
C ASP A 497 -26.54 46.32 -4.04
N THR A 498 -27.18 46.77 -2.95
CA THR A 498 -26.86 46.31 -1.59
C THR A 498 -27.17 44.82 -1.39
N TYR A 499 -28.29 44.35 -1.95
CA TYR A 499 -28.65 42.93 -1.92
C TYR A 499 -27.76 42.08 -2.83
N ASP A 500 -27.31 42.58 -3.98
CA ASP A 500 -26.38 41.88 -4.88
C ASP A 500 -24.99 41.73 -4.23
N ILE A 501 -24.54 42.75 -3.48
CA ILE A 501 -23.32 42.68 -2.68
C ILE A 501 -23.45 41.66 -1.53
N ALA A 502 -24.62 41.56 -0.89
CA ALA A 502 -24.82 40.71 0.30
C ALA A 502 -25.26 39.26 0.01
N ALA A 503 -25.88 38.99 -1.16
CA ALA A 503 -26.42 37.68 -1.51
C ALA A 503 -25.36 36.55 -1.61
N PRO A 504 -24.16 36.77 -2.19
CA PRO A 504 -23.13 35.74 -2.27
C PRO A 504 -22.67 35.27 -0.88
N ASP A 505 -22.59 36.18 0.08
CA ASP A 505 -22.16 35.88 1.44
C ASP A 505 -23.23 35.09 2.20
N LEU A 506 -24.50 35.47 2.10
CA LEU A 506 -25.62 34.73 2.69
C LEU A 506 -25.73 33.30 2.12
N LEU A 507 -25.60 33.16 0.79
CA LEU A 507 -25.57 31.85 0.13
C LEU A 507 -24.32 31.04 0.51
N GLY A 508 -23.18 31.71 0.71
CA GLY A 508 -21.94 31.11 1.22
C GLY A 508 -22.11 30.53 2.62
N VAL A 509 -22.73 31.28 3.54
CA VAL A 509 -23.03 30.82 4.90
C VAL A 509 -23.99 29.64 4.87
N LEU A 510 -25.09 29.72 4.13
CA LEU A 510 -26.05 28.63 4.01
C LEU A 510 -25.41 27.36 3.42
N ARG A 511 -24.53 27.51 2.43
CA ARG A 511 -23.78 26.39 1.86
C ARG A 511 -22.81 25.78 2.87
N ASN A 512 -22.07 26.60 3.61
CA ASN A 512 -21.11 26.13 4.61
C ASN A 512 -21.80 25.38 5.77
N VAL A 513 -22.95 25.89 6.23
CA VAL A 513 -23.77 25.22 7.24
C VAL A 513 -24.33 23.89 6.72
N THR A 514 -24.78 23.86 5.47
CA THR A 514 -25.32 22.64 4.85
C THR A 514 -24.22 21.59 4.64
N VAL A 515 -23.04 22.00 4.18
CA VAL A 515 -21.87 21.11 4.01
C VAL A 515 -21.43 20.54 5.36
N THR A 516 -21.35 21.37 6.40
CA THR A 516 -20.98 20.92 7.74
C THR A 516 -21.99 19.92 8.29
N SER A 517 -23.29 20.23 8.22
CA SER A 517 -24.36 19.33 8.66
C SER A 517 -24.37 18.01 7.87
N ARG A 518 -24.20 18.07 6.55
CA ARG A 518 -24.10 16.86 5.71
C ARG A 518 -22.87 16.03 6.08
N THR A 519 -21.72 16.67 6.28
CA THR A 519 -20.48 15.98 6.70
C THR A 519 -20.66 15.29 8.04
N VAL A 520 -21.31 15.93 9.02
CA VAL A 520 -21.57 15.33 10.33
C VAL A 520 -22.54 14.15 10.23
N ILE A 521 -23.56 14.25 9.37
CA ILE A 521 -24.52 13.14 9.15
C ILE A 521 -23.85 11.99 8.40
N GLU A 522 -23.07 12.27 7.35
CA GLU A 522 -22.33 11.27 6.57
C GLU A 522 -21.25 10.56 7.40
N ARG A 523 -20.63 11.26 8.36
CA ARG A 523 -19.55 10.75 9.23
C ARG A 523 -20.02 10.36 10.62
N LYS A 524 -21.34 10.26 10.84
CA LYS A 524 -21.92 9.94 12.15
C LYS A 524 -21.43 8.60 12.68
N ASP A 525 -21.33 7.58 11.83
CA ASP A 525 -20.91 6.25 12.24
C ASP A 525 -19.41 6.21 12.54
N ASP A 526 -18.58 6.93 11.77
CA ASP A 526 -17.15 7.11 12.05
C ASP A 526 -16.92 7.80 13.40
N LEU A 527 -17.71 8.84 13.71
CA LEU A 527 -17.63 9.56 14.98
C LEU A 527 -18.08 8.68 16.16
N LYS A 528 -19.11 7.85 15.96
CA LYS A 528 -19.58 6.89 16.96
C LYS A 528 -18.54 5.78 17.20
N ALA A 529 -17.90 5.29 16.14
CA ALA A 529 -16.81 4.33 16.24
C ALA A 529 -15.64 4.93 17.02
N PHE A 530 -15.21 6.15 16.67
CA PHE A 530 -14.12 6.84 17.38
C PHE A 530 -14.35 6.96 18.90
N PHE A 531 -15.56 7.39 19.32
CA PHE A 531 -15.86 7.49 20.75
C PHE A 531 -15.99 6.12 21.43
N GLY A 532 -16.47 5.11 20.71
CA GLY A 532 -16.49 3.72 21.19
C GLY A 532 -15.09 3.14 21.37
N ASP A 533 -14.20 3.37 20.41
CA ASP A 533 -12.80 2.95 20.45
C ASP A 533 -12.05 3.65 21.57
N LEU A 534 -12.27 4.97 21.75
CA LEU A 534 -11.66 5.74 22.84
C LEU A 534 -12.10 5.22 24.21
N ALA A 535 -13.38 4.87 24.38
CA ALA A 535 -13.89 4.26 25.60
C ALA A 535 -13.27 2.86 25.80
N GLY A 536 -13.19 2.04 24.75
CA GLY A 536 -12.56 0.71 24.82
C GLY A 536 -11.08 0.76 25.17
N VAL A 537 -10.33 1.73 24.65
CA VAL A 537 -8.93 1.99 25.04
C VAL A 537 -8.84 2.39 26.50
N SER A 538 -9.73 3.26 26.97
CA SER A 538 -9.75 3.69 28.38
C SER A 538 -10.05 2.54 29.34
N ASP A 539 -11.02 1.69 29.01
CA ASP A 539 -11.38 0.51 29.80
C ASP A 539 -10.25 -0.52 29.81
N THR A 540 -9.62 -0.77 28.65
CA THR A 540 -8.48 -1.69 28.54
C THR A 540 -7.28 -1.17 29.33
N ALA A 541 -6.95 0.13 29.22
CA ALA A 541 -5.85 0.74 29.96
C ALA A 541 -6.09 0.68 31.47
N THR A 542 -7.34 0.91 31.90
CA THR A 542 -7.72 0.83 33.30
C THR A 542 -7.64 -0.61 33.80
N GLY A 543 -8.13 -1.60 33.05
CA GLY A 543 -8.01 -3.02 33.39
C GLY A 543 -6.55 -3.48 33.53
N ILE A 544 -5.68 -3.12 32.57
CA ILE A 544 -4.24 -3.43 32.64
C ILE A 544 -3.61 -2.82 33.90
N LEU A 545 -3.91 -1.55 34.20
CA LEU A 545 -3.37 -0.88 35.38
C LEU A 545 -3.92 -1.45 36.69
N GLN A 546 -5.17 -1.92 36.72
CA GLN A 546 -5.78 -2.55 37.89
C GLN A 546 -5.18 -3.93 38.16
N ASP A 547 -5.03 -4.74 37.11
CA ASP A 547 -4.53 -6.11 37.21
C ASP A 547 -3.02 -6.16 37.51
N ASN A 548 -2.24 -5.23 36.93
CA ASN A 548 -0.78 -5.24 37.03
C ASN A 548 -0.22 -4.19 37.99
N GLY A 549 -1.06 -3.36 38.61
CA GLY A 549 -0.61 -2.25 39.46
C GLY A 549 0.28 -2.71 40.62
N ALA A 550 -0.05 -3.85 41.24
CA ALA A 550 0.75 -4.44 42.31
C ALA A 550 2.13 -4.93 41.81
N ASP A 551 2.19 -5.50 40.61
CA ASP A 551 3.43 -5.98 40.01
C ASP A 551 4.34 -4.83 39.55
N ILE A 552 3.77 -3.75 39.02
CA ILE A 552 4.50 -2.52 38.68
C ILE A 552 5.15 -1.91 39.93
N VAL A 553 4.41 -1.85 41.05
CA VAL A 553 4.96 -1.40 42.34
C VAL A 553 6.04 -2.36 42.83
N ARG A 554 5.83 -3.68 42.69
CA ARG A 554 6.81 -4.71 43.07
C ARG A 554 8.11 -4.58 42.26
N VAL A 555 8.04 -4.30 40.96
CA VAL A 555 9.24 -4.04 40.13
C VAL A 555 10.04 -2.87 40.70
N GLY A 556 9.37 -1.78 41.09
CA GLY A 556 10.01 -0.66 41.77
C GLY A 556 10.70 -1.08 43.08
N GLN A 557 10.02 -1.87 43.91
CA GLN A 557 10.55 -2.36 45.19
C GLN A 557 11.75 -3.30 45.01
N VAL A 558 11.71 -4.19 44.01
CA VAL A 558 12.81 -5.14 43.71
C VAL A 558 13.99 -4.44 43.05
N THR A 559 13.74 -3.37 42.28
CA THR A 559 14.79 -2.60 41.61
C THR A 559 15.51 -1.64 42.55
N GLN A 560 14.83 -1.11 43.58
CA GLN A 560 15.38 -0.19 44.57
C GLN A 560 16.72 -0.63 45.21
N PRO A 561 16.88 -1.87 45.72
CA PRO A 561 18.17 -2.30 46.29
C PRO A 561 19.28 -2.41 45.24
N ILE A 562 18.94 -2.80 44.00
CA ILE A 562 19.91 -2.89 42.90
C ILE A 562 20.38 -1.50 42.49
N THR A 563 19.46 -0.55 42.29
CA THR A 563 19.83 0.83 41.95
C THR A 563 20.52 1.55 43.10
N GLY A 564 20.20 1.21 44.35
CA GLY A 564 20.94 1.64 45.53
C GLY A 564 22.40 1.16 45.51
N LEU A 565 22.64 -0.09 45.12
CA LEU A 565 24.00 -0.63 44.95
C LEU A 565 24.75 0.07 43.81
N LEU A 566 24.12 0.24 42.63
CA LEU A 566 24.70 0.99 41.51
C LEU A 566 25.03 2.44 41.90
N ALA A 567 24.18 3.09 42.71
CA ALA A 567 24.44 4.44 43.20
C ALA A 567 25.63 4.47 44.16
N ALA A 568 25.73 3.51 45.08
CA ALA A 568 26.85 3.39 46.02
C ALA A 568 28.21 3.19 45.32
N TYR A 569 28.24 2.39 44.25
CA TYR A 569 29.46 2.12 43.46
C TYR A 569 29.63 3.04 42.24
N SER A 570 28.71 4.00 42.04
CA SER A 570 28.79 4.95 40.92
C SER A 570 30.11 5.73 40.78
N PRO A 571 30.87 6.04 41.86
CA PRO A 571 32.17 6.69 41.73
C PRO A 571 33.25 5.87 41.02
N GLU A 572 33.05 4.55 40.82
CA GLU A 572 34.00 3.70 40.09
C GLU A 572 33.86 3.81 38.56
N TYR A 573 32.68 4.19 38.05
CA TYR A 573 32.48 4.28 36.60
C TYR A 573 33.40 5.33 35.94
N PRO A 574 33.58 6.55 36.48
CA PRO A 574 34.51 7.52 35.92
C PRO A 574 35.97 7.03 35.87
N CYS A 575 36.45 6.33 36.92
CA CYS A 575 37.83 5.86 36.95
C CYS A 575 38.05 4.67 36.00
N LEU A 576 37.07 3.77 35.88
CA LEU A 576 37.08 2.70 34.88
C LEU A 576 37.12 3.29 33.46
N MET A 577 36.25 4.25 33.16
CA MET A 577 36.18 4.87 31.84
C MET A 577 37.45 5.66 31.52
N ALA A 578 37.99 6.43 32.47
CA ALA A 578 39.27 7.12 32.30
C ALA A 578 40.45 6.14 32.14
N GLY A 579 40.40 4.99 32.83
CA GLY A 579 41.37 3.91 32.66
C GLY A 579 41.32 3.28 31.27
N LEU A 580 40.12 3.02 30.76
CA LEU A 580 39.90 2.49 29.40
C LEU A 580 40.37 3.46 28.32
N ASP A 581 40.06 4.75 28.45
CA ASP A 581 40.50 5.82 27.54
C ASP A 581 42.03 5.90 27.49
N ARG A 582 42.69 5.78 28.65
CA ARG A 582 44.14 5.74 28.72
C ARG A 582 44.77 4.45 28.18
N TYR A 583 44.03 3.34 28.22
CA TYR A 583 44.49 2.05 27.70
C TYR A 583 44.38 1.95 26.17
N GLU A 584 43.45 2.67 25.54
CA GLU A 584 43.26 2.71 24.08
C GLU A 584 44.57 2.92 23.28
N PRO A 585 45.38 3.97 23.52
CA PRO A 585 46.62 4.19 22.76
C PRO A 585 47.70 3.15 23.07
N LEU A 586 47.64 2.47 24.23
CA LEU A 586 48.54 1.36 24.56
C LEU A 586 48.16 0.10 23.80
N LEU A 587 46.86 -0.19 23.69
CA LEU A 587 46.34 -1.32 22.92
C LEU A 587 46.60 -1.13 21.42
N ALA A 588 46.49 0.10 20.91
CA ALA A 588 46.82 0.42 19.52
C ALA A 588 48.28 0.11 19.15
N LYS A 589 49.22 0.20 20.11
CA LYS A 589 50.64 -0.16 19.88
C LYS A 589 50.86 -1.66 19.63
N VAL A 590 49.94 -2.51 20.06
CA VAL A 590 50.00 -3.97 19.80
C VAL A 590 49.84 -4.29 18.31
N PHE A 591 49.08 -3.47 17.58
CA PHE A 591 48.76 -3.68 16.15
C PHE A 591 49.45 -2.66 15.22
N GLN A 592 50.52 -2.01 15.69
CA GLN A 592 51.15 -0.93 14.95
C GLN A 592 52.05 -1.43 13.80
N GLY A 593 51.84 -0.89 12.59
CA GLY A 593 52.70 -1.14 11.43
C GLY A 593 52.45 -2.47 10.70
N ASN A 594 51.20 -2.94 10.65
CA ASN A 594 50.82 -4.25 10.05
C ASN A 594 51.51 -5.46 10.70
N MET A 595 52.06 -5.32 11.91
CA MET A 595 52.66 -6.40 12.68
C MET A 595 52.05 -6.45 14.08
N ILE A 596 51.84 -7.66 14.60
CA ILE A 596 51.37 -7.88 15.97
C ILE A 596 52.60 -7.95 16.89
N ARG A 597 52.76 -6.97 17.78
CA ARG A 597 53.83 -6.94 18.78
C ARG A 597 53.37 -7.62 20.08
N GLN A 598 53.63 -8.92 20.19
CA GLN A 598 53.39 -9.69 21.42
C GLN A 598 54.72 -10.01 22.12
N ASN A 599 54.78 -9.70 23.42
CA ASN A 599 55.87 -10.15 24.29
C ASN A 599 55.43 -11.42 25.01
N PHE A 600 56.08 -12.54 24.72
CA PHE A 600 55.89 -13.78 25.48
C PHE A 600 56.85 -13.76 26.66
N VAL A 601 56.30 -13.63 27.87
CA VAL A 601 57.06 -13.75 29.10
C VAL A 601 57.12 -15.23 29.47
N PHE A 602 58.28 -15.84 29.30
CA PHE A 602 58.57 -17.17 29.81
C PHE A 602 59.06 -17.06 31.26
N ASN A 603 58.73 -18.02 32.12
CA ASN A 603 58.98 -18.05 33.56
C ASN A 603 58.03 -17.21 34.44
N THR A 604 56.77 -17.03 34.04
CA THR A 604 55.76 -16.51 34.97
C THR A 604 55.56 -17.50 36.12
N PRO A 605 55.58 -17.04 37.38
CA PRO A 605 55.40 -17.93 38.50
C PRO A 605 54.03 -18.63 38.44
N GLN A 606 54.02 -19.96 38.56
CA GLN A 606 52.78 -20.75 38.54
C GLN A 606 52.26 -20.94 39.97
N TYR A 607 51.01 -20.57 40.21
CA TYR A 607 50.29 -20.84 41.46
C TYR A 607 49.77 -22.28 41.48
N ARG A 608 49.40 -22.77 42.67
CA ARG A 608 48.82 -24.11 42.81
C ARG A 608 47.46 -24.19 42.09
N GLU A 609 47.05 -25.39 41.70
CA GLU A 609 45.70 -25.62 41.19
C GLU A 609 44.65 -25.34 42.28
N TYR A 610 43.47 -24.87 41.89
CA TYR A 610 42.33 -24.73 42.79
C TYR A 610 41.86 -26.11 43.27
N ASP A 611 41.63 -26.25 44.57
CA ASP A 611 41.13 -27.49 45.17
C ASP A 611 39.92 -27.26 46.09
N ALA A 612 39.46 -28.31 46.76
CA ALA A 612 38.26 -28.28 47.59
C ALA A 612 38.33 -27.29 48.78
N ARG A 613 39.52 -26.75 49.10
CA ARG A 613 39.75 -25.72 50.12
C ARG A 613 39.46 -24.31 49.61
N ASP A 614 39.53 -24.09 48.29
CA ASP A 614 39.31 -22.81 47.61
C ASP A 614 37.82 -22.58 47.33
N ARG A 615 37.00 -22.49 48.38
CA ARG A 615 35.60 -22.15 48.20
C ARG A 615 35.50 -20.65 47.91
N PRO A 616 34.78 -20.23 46.85
CA PRO A 616 34.65 -18.82 46.54
C PRO A 616 33.94 -18.11 47.71
N VAL A 617 34.62 -17.12 48.27
CA VAL A 617 34.08 -16.21 49.28
C VAL A 617 33.95 -14.83 48.64
N TYR A 618 32.85 -14.14 48.95
CA TYR A 618 32.70 -12.73 48.62
C TYR A 618 33.26 -11.90 49.79
N GLY A 619 34.57 -11.96 50.01
CA GLY A 619 35.23 -11.32 51.16
C GLY A 619 35.38 -9.81 50.99
N GLU A 620 35.35 -9.33 49.74
CA GLU A 620 35.35 -7.92 49.37
C GLU A 620 34.05 -7.16 49.71
N VAL A 621 33.13 -7.76 50.47
CA VAL A 621 31.88 -7.09 50.87
C VAL A 621 32.17 -6.03 51.94
N GLY A 622 32.09 -4.76 51.56
CA GLY A 622 32.07 -3.63 52.49
C GLY A 622 33.24 -2.64 52.38
N HIS A 623 34.18 -2.81 51.44
CA HIS A 623 35.28 -1.87 51.22
C HIS A 623 34.82 -0.52 50.59
N GLY A 624 33.61 -0.45 50.02
CA GLY A 624 33.07 0.75 49.35
C GLY A 624 33.67 0.99 47.96
N PRO A 625 33.32 2.06 47.23
CA PRO A 625 33.86 2.27 45.88
C PRO A 625 35.38 2.47 45.88
N TRP A 626 36.13 1.65 45.15
CA TRP A 626 37.59 1.69 45.05
C TRP A 626 38.09 1.52 43.60
N CYS A 627 39.03 2.37 43.16
CA CYS A 627 39.46 2.40 41.76
C CYS A 627 40.77 1.68 41.47
N LEU A 628 41.36 0.99 42.48
CA LEU A 628 42.60 0.20 42.37
C LEU A 628 43.72 0.89 41.54
N GLY A 629 43.88 2.20 41.74
CA GLY A 629 44.91 3.01 41.07
C GLY A 629 44.55 3.52 39.67
N LEU A 630 43.38 3.21 39.11
CA LEU A 630 42.91 3.80 37.86
C LEU A 630 42.63 5.31 38.01
N PRO A 631 42.92 6.13 36.98
CA PRO A 631 43.40 5.77 35.64
C PRO A 631 44.93 5.61 35.52
N ASP A 632 45.68 5.84 36.59
CA ASP A 632 47.15 5.85 36.61
C ASP A 632 47.71 4.69 37.46
N PRO A 633 47.51 3.41 37.06
CA PRO A 633 48.02 2.29 37.83
C PRO A 633 49.56 2.30 37.81
N ALA A 634 50.17 1.85 38.90
CA ALA A 634 51.61 1.60 38.91
C ALA A 634 51.96 0.59 37.80
N ILE A 635 53.08 0.81 37.09
CA ILE A 635 53.57 -0.11 36.06
C ILE A 635 54.98 -0.58 36.48
N PRO A 636 55.20 -1.89 36.70
CA PRO A 636 54.23 -2.98 36.60
C PRO A 636 53.15 -2.89 37.70
N ILE A 637 51.92 -3.31 37.38
CA ILE A 637 50.85 -3.38 38.37
C ILE A 637 51.23 -4.47 39.37
N GLY A 638 51.37 -4.08 40.64
CA GLY A 638 51.65 -5.02 41.71
C GLY A 638 50.46 -5.97 41.91
N PHE A 639 50.74 -7.15 42.47
CA PHE A 639 49.71 -8.10 42.85
C PHE A 639 48.68 -7.44 43.80
N GLN A 640 47.38 -7.56 43.48
CA GLN A 640 46.29 -7.07 44.32
C GLN A 640 45.61 -8.29 44.94
N PRO A 641 45.85 -8.59 46.23
CA PRO A 641 45.19 -9.71 46.88
C PRO A 641 43.70 -9.41 46.98
N LEU A 642 42.86 -10.32 46.49
CA LEU A 642 41.41 -10.23 46.66
C LEU A 642 41.04 -11.21 47.78
N ASP A 643 40.15 -10.81 48.68
CA ASP A 643 39.55 -11.72 49.65
C ASP A 643 38.49 -12.59 48.94
N ASP A 644 38.98 -13.50 48.10
CA ASP A 644 38.18 -14.46 47.34
C ASP A 644 38.02 -15.81 48.06
N GLY A 645 38.54 -15.90 49.29
CA GLY A 645 38.53 -17.09 50.12
C GLY A 645 39.64 -18.11 49.79
N THR A 646 40.58 -17.76 48.92
CA THR A 646 41.70 -18.63 48.54
C THR A 646 42.98 -18.22 49.26
N ASP A 647 43.82 -19.20 49.62
CA ASP A 647 45.13 -18.95 50.24
C ASP A 647 46.25 -18.74 49.20
N GLN A 648 45.88 -18.64 47.91
CA GLN A 648 46.83 -18.51 46.80
C GLN A 648 47.64 -17.22 46.89
N ASP A 649 47.00 -16.18 47.43
CA ASP A 649 47.55 -14.83 47.57
C ASP A 649 48.53 -14.73 48.76
N ASP A 650 48.42 -15.65 49.71
CA ASP A 650 49.24 -15.73 50.93
C ASP A 650 50.52 -16.58 50.75
N HIS A 651 50.65 -17.33 49.65
CA HIS A 651 51.73 -18.30 49.44
C HIS A 651 52.54 -18.00 48.17
N PRO A 652 53.88 -18.12 48.21
CA PRO A 652 54.70 -17.90 47.02
C PRO A 652 54.41 -18.94 45.93
N PRO A 653 54.61 -18.58 44.66
CA PRO A 653 54.38 -19.46 43.52
C PRO A 653 55.09 -20.81 43.66
N THR A 654 54.39 -21.89 43.33
CA THR A 654 54.84 -23.28 43.56
C THR A 654 55.93 -23.78 42.61
N SER A 655 56.24 -23.02 41.55
CA SER A 655 57.21 -23.41 40.53
C SER A 655 58.66 -23.10 40.93
N THR A 656 59.50 -24.13 41.06
CA THR A 656 60.97 -24.00 41.10
C THR A 656 61.53 -23.72 39.70
N VAL A 657 61.49 -22.47 39.25
CA VAL A 657 62.17 -22.08 38.01
C VAL A 657 63.69 -22.08 38.27
N PRO A 658 64.51 -22.86 37.53
CA PRO A 658 65.96 -22.77 37.64
C PRO A 658 66.40 -21.44 37.02
N GLY A 659 66.70 -20.42 37.84
CA GLY A 659 67.33 -19.20 37.33
C GLY A 659 67.16 -17.90 38.13
N SER A 660 66.29 -17.80 39.14
CA SER A 660 66.20 -16.58 39.95
C SER A 660 67.25 -16.56 41.06
N GLY A 661 68.53 -16.54 40.67
CA GLY A 661 69.56 -15.96 41.52
C GLY A 661 69.21 -14.49 41.75
N MET A 662 69.22 -14.10 43.02
CA MET A 662 69.05 -12.72 43.47
C MET A 662 69.76 -11.72 42.55
N VAL A 663 69.01 -10.89 41.84
CA VAL A 663 69.52 -9.55 41.49
C VAL A 663 69.13 -8.64 42.66
N GLY A 664 69.89 -8.81 43.74
CA GLY A 664 70.00 -7.78 44.77
C GLY A 664 70.56 -6.52 44.11
N GLY A 665 69.96 -5.38 44.44
CA GLY A 665 70.30 -4.11 43.83
C GLY A 665 71.75 -3.69 44.04
N THR A 666 72.22 -2.86 43.12
CA THR A 666 73.20 -1.81 43.39
C THR A 666 72.83 -0.59 42.54
N ARG A 667 72.38 0.45 43.24
CA ARG A 667 72.25 1.90 42.93
C ARG A 667 71.94 2.36 41.52
#